data_AF-A0A7S7RP87-F1
#
_entry.id   AF-A0A7S7RP87-F1
#
_cell.length_a   1.000
_cell.length_b   1.000
_cell.length_c   1.000
_cell.angle_alpha   90.00
_cell.angle_beta   90.00
_cell.angle_gamma   90.00
#
_symmetry.space_group_name_H-M   'P 1'
#
loop_
_entity.id
_entity.type
_entity.pdbx_description
1 polymer ?
#
loop_
_entity_poly.entity_id
_entity_poly.type
_entity_poly.pdbx_seq_one_letter_code
_entity_poly.pdbx_strand_id
1 'polypeptide(L)'
;MDISLKLKNIIYRIADIFFKVMRTVSKNKLFIIIMIFVFAYYLGVSGIKEVVELSIASVQVSTDKSIFSSVWFLAFENLFVQLPGELTNTKVITAQFIAHFALLFTVVLVLFKDWIVLLKLKTLSYVKHTLVIGLGENNRMYLESEIKSGHESNIIIIEPDIANAHARYFQNEGFGVFFGTIEEYSIKFQNLERVVISAGNDRENIEIAGKLLQQIPDTMNKEKFGEPTIIHIHLQNQDYKALFKQNVLNSRADLPLEFKPYSFNDDAVRYLFDKHTVLGNFHTIAKREESYNIVVIGDGNLAERIIYHLCTLSILPNKNHLTVHCINENTESFITRVKSNFTELSKIKSISFHEHHLSMENPNFFNSDVWALNNLTNVFICHDDENINLECVVNLHDKVYIKDAVHKTMKTKVHFAMYHNMQLSQSIDENKDEFKQFFTFGDASKICSREYFIDENHENIAKLIHNGYGDIYNDKSIGDFEDKIFVKIIESKWLDSTKFSDRESNRSQALHINTKLMSLGLKKVKYDDTDKTQVEIRRLLLKENKKAFKPFCSQLKITQKELVNFSSQLPKLYDDESHLDEEMINKYYEILMKDEGMLAKLMQAEHERWNAFHYINGWKFNKDKNKDIKEHNCLISLGEFNDVKRKMTIIYDLYSVLYMPNYLASTGYKIVPIDDISIGVIGNSDKNMPDDKLKNILKIELEKIISKHGNIELISSLREGTERIFVDLALEVDIQKIKELTVPMPFEEEDYIQDFNQNSSKDMFTRYTVFDEIYSHMKVDAYSLTHGSPRTQKNPEKQNNFNEQQYMKSREDVLKLSDIVFLILNKQSDDIRTKEVLTQAKKYSKKIICINPRIYDVCSKETLDIYLTGD
;
A
#
# COMPACT_ATOMS: atom_id res chain seq x y z
N MET A 1 4.08 14.54 -45.14
CA MET A 1 4.39 13.69 -43.96
C MET A 1 3.11 13.23 -43.25
N ASP A 2 2.16 14.13 -42.98
CA ASP A 2 0.90 13.84 -42.26
C ASP A 2 -0.08 12.88 -43.00
N ILE A 3 -0.10 12.91 -44.34
CA ILE A 3 -0.91 11.99 -45.17
C ILE A 3 -0.40 10.54 -45.09
N SER A 4 0.92 10.35 -44.97
CA SER A 4 1.55 9.02 -44.84
C SER A 4 1.22 8.39 -43.47
N LEU A 5 1.19 9.20 -42.41
CA LEU A 5 0.85 8.74 -41.07
C LEU A 5 -0.64 8.34 -40.98
N LYS A 6 -1.54 9.16 -41.56
CA LYS A 6 -2.98 8.84 -41.64
C LYS A 6 -3.26 7.57 -42.46
N LEU A 7 -2.58 7.39 -43.60
CA LEU A 7 -2.73 6.19 -44.43
C LEU A 7 -2.22 4.93 -43.70
N LYS A 8 -1.08 5.02 -43.01
CA LYS A 8 -0.56 3.95 -42.15
C LYS A 8 -1.52 3.59 -41.03
N ASN A 9 -2.13 4.58 -40.37
CA ASN A 9 -3.13 4.35 -39.32
C ASN A 9 -4.41 3.68 -39.86
N ILE A 10 -4.85 4.02 -41.06
CA ILE A 10 -6.00 3.36 -41.71
C ILE A 10 -5.66 1.90 -42.04
N ILE A 11 -4.50 1.65 -42.65
CA ILE A 11 -4.02 0.29 -42.95
C ILE A 11 -3.90 -0.54 -41.67
N TYR A 12 -3.35 0.04 -40.60
CA TYR A 12 -3.27 -0.60 -39.29
C TYR A 12 -4.66 -0.92 -38.74
N ARG A 13 -5.62 0.01 -38.77
CA ARG A 13 -7.00 -0.27 -38.29
C ARG A 13 -7.66 -1.38 -39.09
N ILE A 14 -7.48 -1.41 -40.41
CA ILE A 14 -8.01 -2.49 -41.26
C ILE A 14 -7.33 -3.81 -40.91
N ALA A 15 -6.01 -3.82 -40.71
CA ALA A 15 -5.28 -5.00 -40.30
C ALA A 15 -5.68 -5.49 -38.90
N ASP A 16 -5.88 -4.59 -37.93
CA ASP A 16 -6.36 -4.92 -36.58
C ASP A 16 -7.77 -5.51 -36.61
N ILE A 17 -8.69 -4.91 -37.37
CA ILE A 17 -10.03 -5.47 -37.61
C ILE A 17 -9.92 -6.87 -38.24
N PHE A 18 -9.08 -7.01 -39.27
CA PHE A 18 -8.82 -8.30 -39.90
C PHE A 18 -8.29 -9.33 -38.88
N PHE A 19 -7.31 -8.99 -38.05
CA PHE A 19 -6.77 -9.88 -37.03
C PHE A 19 -7.79 -10.22 -35.94
N LYS A 20 -8.65 -9.28 -35.54
CA LYS A 20 -9.77 -9.52 -34.59
C LYS A 20 -10.81 -10.47 -35.16
N VAL A 21 -11.17 -10.29 -36.44
CA VAL A 21 -12.05 -11.23 -37.17
C VAL A 21 -11.39 -12.60 -37.23
N MET A 22 -10.13 -12.68 -37.62
CA MET A 22 -9.38 -13.94 -37.70
C MET A 22 -9.20 -14.62 -36.34
N ARG A 23 -9.06 -13.86 -35.25
CA ARG A 23 -9.04 -14.38 -33.86
C ARG A 23 -10.39 -14.98 -33.50
N THR A 24 -11.48 -14.27 -33.81
CA THR A 24 -12.85 -14.75 -33.57
C THR A 24 -13.13 -16.03 -34.35
N VAL A 25 -12.67 -16.08 -35.61
CA VAL A 25 -12.75 -17.27 -36.47
C VAL A 25 -11.88 -18.40 -35.92
N SER A 26 -10.67 -18.13 -35.45
CA SER A 26 -9.76 -19.13 -34.89
C SER A 26 -10.27 -19.74 -33.58
N LYS A 27 -10.76 -18.90 -32.64
CA LYS A 27 -11.34 -19.36 -31.36
C LYS A 27 -12.58 -20.23 -31.60
N ASN A 28 -13.39 -19.87 -32.59
CA ASN A 28 -14.59 -20.60 -32.94
C ASN A 28 -14.40 -21.52 -34.16
N LYS A 29 -13.17 -21.86 -34.55
CA LYS A 29 -12.89 -22.53 -35.84
C LYS A 29 -13.66 -23.83 -35.98
N LEU A 30 -13.71 -24.61 -34.90
CA LEU A 30 -14.41 -25.89 -34.89
C LEU A 30 -15.92 -25.66 -35.01
N PHE A 31 -16.47 -24.69 -34.29
CA PHE A 31 -17.88 -24.33 -34.37
C PHE A 31 -18.27 -23.78 -35.76
N ILE A 32 -17.46 -22.91 -36.36
CA ILE A 32 -17.69 -22.33 -37.68
C ILE A 32 -17.57 -23.42 -38.76
N ILE A 33 -16.56 -24.29 -38.68
CA ILE A 33 -16.39 -25.43 -39.60
C ILE A 33 -17.59 -26.37 -39.46
N ILE A 34 -18.02 -26.70 -38.23
CA ILE A 34 -19.20 -27.53 -37.98
C ILE A 34 -20.46 -26.86 -38.53
N MET A 35 -20.67 -25.56 -38.30
CA MET A 35 -21.82 -24.82 -38.81
C MET A 35 -21.87 -24.79 -40.34
N ILE A 36 -20.73 -24.52 -40.99
CA ILE A 36 -20.61 -24.53 -42.45
C ILE A 36 -20.86 -25.94 -42.98
N PHE A 37 -20.31 -26.96 -42.32
CA PHE A 37 -20.50 -28.36 -42.69
C PHE A 37 -21.95 -28.81 -42.52
N VAL A 38 -22.60 -28.49 -41.40
CA VAL A 38 -24.02 -28.79 -41.14
C VAL A 38 -24.92 -28.05 -42.13
N PHE A 39 -24.61 -26.81 -42.47
CA PHE A 39 -25.37 -26.05 -43.45
C PHE A 39 -25.22 -26.60 -44.87
N ALA A 40 -23.98 -26.93 -45.29
CA ALA A 40 -23.72 -27.61 -46.56
C ALA A 40 -24.43 -28.97 -46.61
N TYR A 41 -24.37 -29.72 -45.51
CA TYR A 41 -25.02 -31.01 -45.34
C TYR A 41 -26.55 -30.89 -45.47
N TYR A 42 -27.17 -29.94 -44.76
CA TYR A 42 -28.61 -29.68 -44.83
C TYR A 42 -29.06 -29.29 -46.24
N LEU A 43 -28.33 -28.38 -46.90
CA LEU A 43 -28.62 -27.96 -48.27
C LEU A 43 -28.46 -29.13 -49.26
N GLY A 44 -27.43 -29.97 -49.09
CA GLY A 44 -27.22 -31.17 -49.89
C GLY A 44 -28.37 -32.17 -49.73
N VAL A 45 -28.75 -32.49 -48.49
CA VAL A 45 -29.87 -33.40 -48.20
C VAL A 45 -31.21 -32.84 -48.68
N SER A 46 -31.48 -31.55 -48.45
CA SER A 46 -32.72 -30.91 -48.92
C SER A 46 -32.80 -30.89 -50.45
N GLY A 47 -31.68 -30.60 -51.13
CA GLY A 47 -31.63 -30.60 -52.59
C GLY A 47 -31.81 -31.99 -53.18
N ILE A 48 -31.17 -33.01 -52.58
CA ILE A 48 -31.33 -34.41 -53.02
C ILE A 48 -32.74 -34.90 -52.74
N LYS A 49 -33.35 -34.55 -51.61
CA LYS A 49 -34.75 -34.87 -51.32
C LYS A 49 -35.69 -34.29 -52.37
N GLU A 50 -35.51 -33.03 -52.75
CA GLU A 50 -36.30 -32.42 -53.83
C GLU A 50 -36.10 -33.11 -55.18
N VAL A 51 -34.85 -33.46 -55.52
CA VAL A 51 -34.53 -34.23 -56.74
C VAL A 51 -35.21 -35.60 -56.72
N VAL A 52 -35.14 -36.31 -55.59
CA VAL A 52 -35.73 -37.63 -55.41
C VAL A 52 -37.26 -37.56 -55.42
N GLU A 53 -37.88 -36.56 -54.78
CA GLU A 53 -39.33 -36.35 -54.84
C GLU A 53 -39.81 -36.01 -56.27
N LEU A 54 -39.06 -35.19 -57.01
CA LEU A 54 -39.33 -34.91 -58.43
C LEU A 54 -39.14 -36.14 -59.33
N SER A 55 -38.21 -37.04 -58.98
CA SER A 55 -37.92 -38.27 -59.73
C SER A 55 -38.87 -39.43 -59.36
N ILE A 56 -39.40 -39.47 -58.13
CA ILE A 56 -40.36 -40.48 -57.68
C ILE A 56 -41.79 -40.13 -58.16
N ALA A 57 -42.09 -38.86 -58.44
CA ALA A 57 -43.34 -38.47 -59.08
C ALA A 57 -43.56 -39.14 -60.47
N SER A 58 -42.52 -39.71 -61.08
CA SER A 58 -42.59 -40.46 -62.34
C SER A 58 -42.45 -41.98 -62.22
N VAL A 59 -42.22 -42.56 -61.03
CA VAL A 59 -42.13 -44.03 -60.82
C VAL A 59 -42.64 -44.44 -59.43
N GLN A 60 -43.64 -45.34 -59.38
CA GLN A 60 -44.08 -46.00 -58.14
C GLN A 60 -42.95 -46.90 -57.59
N VAL A 61 -42.35 -46.53 -56.45
CA VAL A 61 -41.40 -47.39 -55.73
C VAL A 61 -41.75 -47.45 -54.25
N SER A 62 -41.67 -48.68 -53.72
CA SER A 62 -41.97 -49.09 -52.35
C SER A 62 -41.09 -48.43 -51.30
N THR A 63 -41.71 -48.14 -50.15
CA THR A 63 -41.10 -47.63 -48.92
C THR A 63 -40.17 -48.67 -48.29
N ASP A 64 -38.91 -48.70 -48.69
CA ASP A 64 -37.89 -49.52 -48.04
C ASP A 64 -36.82 -48.66 -47.37
N LYS A 65 -36.51 -48.94 -46.09
CA LYS A 65 -35.55 -48.16 -45.27
C LYS A 65 -34.13 -48.14 -45.86
N SER A 66 -33.82 -49.05 -46.77
CA SER A 66 -32.54 -49.12 -47.50
C SER A 66 -32.33 -47.89 -48.39
N ILE A 67 -33.36 -47.38 -49.06
CA ILE A 67 -33.27 -46.22 -49.97
C ILE A 67 -32.83 -44.97 -49.19
N PHE A 68 -33.31 -44.80 -47.95
CA PHE A 68 -32.90 -43.67 -47.11
C PHE A 68 -31.40 -43.73 -46.78
N SER A 69 -30.87 -44.91 -46.45
CA SER A 69 -29.42 -45.07 -46.22
C SER A 69 -28.58 -44.83 -47.48
N SER A 70 -29.09 -45.23 -48.66
CA SER A 70 -28.44 -44.99 -49.95
C SER A 70 -28.44 -43.52 -50.33
N VAL A 71 -29.54 -42.80 -50.09
CA VAL A 71 -29.65 -41.34 -50.31
C VAL A 71 -28.72 -40.58 -49.37
N TRP A 72 -28.56 -41.03 -48.12
CA TRP A 72 -27.62 -40.46 -47.16
C TRP A 72 -26.15 -40.68 -47.57
N PHE A 73 -25.83 -41.87 -48.08
CA PHE A 73 -24.50 -42.20 -48.58
C PHE A 73 -24.15 -41.44 -49.86
N LEU A 74 -25.11 -41.36 -50.81
CA LEU A 74 -25.01 -40.55 -52.03
C LEU A 74 -24.90 -39.06 -51.71
N ALA A 75 -25.59 -38.53 -50.71
CA ALA A 75 -25.45 -37.12 -50.31
C ALA A 75 -24.05 -36.79 -49.81
N PHE A 76 -23.40 -37.75 -49.14
CA PHE A 76 -22.03 -37.61 -48.64
C PHE A 76 -20.99 -37.75 -49.76
N GLU A 77 -21.14 -38.73 -50.66
CA GLU A 77 -20.28 -38.87 -51.85
C GLU A 77 -20.41 -37.67 -52.80
N ASN A 78 -21.63 -37.15 -53.01
CA ASN A 78 -21.90 -36.02 -53.90
C ASN A 78 -21.39 -34.67 -53.34
N LEU A 79 -20.99 -34.57 -52.07
CA LEU A 79 -20.30 -33.36 -51.59
C LEU A 79 -18.91 -33.20 -52.24
N PHE A 80 -18.33 -34.28 -52.77
CA PHE A 80 -16.94 -34.33 -53.27
C PHE A 80 -16.79 -34.92 -54.68
N VAL A 81 -17.86 -35.42 -55.30
CA VAL A 81 -17.85 -36.05 -56.65
C VAL A 81 -18.82 -35.34 -57.61
N GLN A 82 -18.44 -35.29 -58.88
CA GLN A 82 -19.18 -34.60 -59.96
C GLN A 82 -20.48 -35.36 -60.30
N LEU A 83 -21.61 -34.67 -60.27
CA LEU A 83 -22.91 -35.26 -60.63
C LEU A 83 -22.95 -35.63 -62.14
N PRO A 84 -23.60 -36.75 -62.52
CA PRO A 84 -23.96 -37.02 -63.91
C PRO A 84 -24.81 -35.87 -64.47
N GLY A 85 -24.52 -35.47 -65.71
CA GLY A 85 -24.83 -34.15 -66.29
C GLY A 85 -26.30 -33.73 -66.50
N GLU A 86 -27.29 -34.30 -65.78
CA GLU A 86 -28.72 -33.98 -65.97
C GLU A 86 -29.46 -33.51 -64.71
N LEU A 87 -28.80 -33.37 -63.56
CA LEU A 87 -29.45 -32.94 -62.29
C LEU A 87 -28.88 -31.61 -61.77
N THR A 88 -29.36 -30.50 -62.32
CA THR A 88 -29.00 -29.13 -61.91
C THR A 88 -29.90 -28.61 -60.77
N ASN A 89 -29.90 -29.27 -59.61
CA ASN A 89 -30.55 -28.69 -58.42
C ASN A 89 -29.62 -27.63 -57.80
N THR A 90 -30.08 -26.39 -57.76
CA THR A 90 -29.31 -25.23 -57.27
C THR A 90 -28.86 -25.37 -55.82
N LYS A 91 -29.63 -26.06 -54.96
CA LYS A 91 -29.25 -26.35 -53.57
C LYS A 91 -28.07 -27.31 -53.46
N VAL A 92 -28.01 -28.33 -54.33
CA VAL A 92 -26.89 -29.30 -54.35
C VAL A 92 -25.61 -28.63 -54.87
N ILE A 93 -25.72 -27.80 -55.91
CA ILE A 93 -24.59 -27.00 -56.42
C ILE A 93 -24.08 -26.02 -55.36
N THR A 94 -24.99 -25.35 -54.64
CA THR A 94 -24.64 -24.43 -53.55
C THR A 94 -23.97 -25.17 -52.38
N ALA A 95 -24.46 -26.36 -52.01
CA ALA A 95 -23.86 -27.20 -50.99
C ALA A 95 -22.44 -27.65 -51.36
N GLN A 96 -22.22 -28.10 -52.60
CA GLN A 96 -20.88 -28.43 -53.12
C GLN A 96 -19.96 -27.22 -53.07
N PHE A 97 -20.42 -26.04 -53.53
CA PHE A 97 -19.61 -24.83 -53.49
C PHE A 97 -19.20 -24.45 -52.07
N ILE A 98 -20.13 -24.51 -51.11
CA ILE A 98 -19.86 -24.23 -49.70
C ILE A 98 -18.88 -25.24 -49.11
N ALA A 99 -18.98 -26.53 -49.44
CA ALA A 99 -18.07 -27.56 -48.98
C ALA A 99 -16.63 -27.37 -49.51
N HIS A 100 -16.50 -27.11 -50.81
CA HIS A 100 -15.20 -26.82 -51.43
C HIS A 100 -14.61 -25.52 -50.88
N PHE A 101 -15.44 -24.50 -50.67
CA PHE A 101 -15.02 -23.26 -50.03
C PHE A 101 -14.56 -23.49 -48.58
N ALA A 102 -15.26 -24.31 -47.81
CA ALA A 102 -14.87 -24.65 -46.43
C ALA A 102 -13.54 -25.40 -46.37
N LEU A 103 -13.33 -26.36 -47.28
CA LEU A 103 -12.08 -27.11 -47.41
C LEU A 103 -10.93 -26.16 -47.80
N LEU A 104 -11.12 -25.36 -48.84
CA LEU A 104 -10.14 -24.38 -49.30
C LEU A 104 -9.83 -23.37 -48.18
N PHE A 105 -10.84 -22.86 -47.49
CA PHE A 105 -10.69 -21.93 -46.38
C PHE A 105 -9.91 -22.56 -45.22
N THR A 106 -10.18 -23.83 -44.89
CA THR A 106 -9.43 -24.56 -43.85
C THR A 106 -7.98 -24.76 -44.25
N VAL A 107 -7.71 -25.16 -45.50
CA VAL A 107 -6.35 -25.30 -46.05
C VAL A 107 -5.62 -23.96 -46.03
N VAL A 108 -6.29 -22.87 -46.42
CA VAL A 108 -5.74 -21.51 -46.34
C VAL A 108 -5.44 -21.13 -44.89
N LEU A 109 -6.34 -21.38 -43.94
CA LEU A 109 -6.08 -21.09 -42.52
C LEU A 109 -4.88 -21.86 -41.95
N VAL A 110 -4.68 -23.11 -42.38
CA VAL A 110 -3.56 -23.94 -41.93
C VAL A 110 -2.24 -23.49 -42.59
N LEU A 111 -2.22 -23.31 -43.90
CA LEU A 111 -1.02 -22.95 -44.65
C LEU A 111 -0.56 -21.51 -44.40
N PHE A 112 -1.50 -20.59 -44.16
CA PHE A 112 -1.18 -19.18 -43.94
C PHE A 112 -1.12 -18.80 -42.45
N LYS A 113 -1.21 -19.76 -41.53
CA LYS A 113 -1.12 -19.48 -40.08
C LYS A 113 0.17 -18.74 -39.73
N ASP A 114 1.31 -19.23 -40.21
CA ASP A 114 2.62 -18.63 -39.92
C ASP A 114 2.78 -17.28 -40.63
N TRP A 115 2.21 -17.16 -41.83
CA TRP A 115 2.18 -15.89 -42.57
C TRP A 115 1.35 -14.82 -41.85
N ILE A 116 0.22 -15.18 -41.26
CA ILE A 116 -0.62 -14.29 -40.45
C ILE A 116 0.16 -13.79 -39.23
N VAL A 117 0.91 -14.67 -38.56
CA VAL A 117 1.76 -14.30 -37.41
C VAL A 117 2.85 -13.31 -37.84
N LEU A 118 3.55 -13.59 -38.94
CA LEU A 118 4.59 -12.69 -39.47
C LEU A 118 4.03 -11.33 -39.91
N LEU A 119 2.88 -11.32 -40.58
CA LEU A 119 2.19 -10.08 -40.95
C LEU A 119 1.81 -9.26 -39.71
N LYS A 120 1.35 -9.93 -38.66
CA LYS A 120 0.99 -9.27 -37.41
C LYS A 120 2.21 -8.63 -36.75
N LEU A 121 3.30 -9.40 -36.56
CA LEU A 121 4.57 -8.87 -36.03
C LEU A 121 5.04 -7.66 -36.82
N LYS A 122 5.03 -7.77 -38.15
CA LYS A 122 5.40 -6.67 -39.04
C LYS A 122 4.49 -5.46 -38.85
N THR A 123 3.18 -5.65 -38.82
CA THR A 123 2.20 -4.57 -38.66
C THR A 123 2.35 -3.86 -37.31
N LEU A 124 2.56 -4.63 -36.23
CA LEU A 124 2.81 -4.10 -34.89
C LEU A 124 4.10 -3.27 -34.83
N SER A 125 5.18 -3.71 -35.48
CA SER A 125 6.45 -2.97 -35.49
C SER A 125 6.39 -1.58 -36.16
N TYR A 126 5.35 -1.33 -36.98
CA TYR A 126 5.15 -0.03 -37.64
C TYR A 126 4.31 0.97 -36.83
N VAL A 127 3.76 0.56 -35.69
CA VAL A 127 3.07 1.43 -34.73
C VAL A 127 3.82 1.48 -33.41
N LYS A 128 3.46 2.43 -32.54
CA LYS A 128 4.01 2.46 -31.17
C LYS A 128 3.69 1.15 -30.48
N HIS A 129 4.73 0.45 -29.99
CA HIS A 129 4.58 -0.88 -29.40
C HIS A 129 5.48 -1.06 -28.18
N THR A 130 5.10 -2.02 -27.35
CA THR A 130 5.90 -2.52 -26.22
C THR A 130 6.51 -3.86 -26.58
N LEU A 131 7.78 -4.04 -26.26
CA LEU A 131 8.48 -5.32 -26.37
C LEU A 131 8.55 -5.99 -25.00
N VAL A 132 8.17 -7.26 -24.91
CA VAL A 132 8.26 -8.06 -23.68
C VAL A 132 9.18 -9.23 -23.96
N ILE A 133 10.28 -9.35 -23.21
CA ILE A 133 11.31 -10.37 -23.43
C ILE A 133 11.25 -11.40 -22.31
N GLY A 134 10.97 -12.64 -22.69
CA GLY A 134 10.77 -13.79 -21.81
C GLY A 134 9.37 -13.88 -21.20
N LEU A 135 8.91 -15.10 -20.92
CA LEU A 135 7.63 -15.40 -20.28
C LEU A 135 7.78 -15.92 -18.84
N GLY A 136 8.69 -15.29 -18.08
CA GLY A 136 8.76 -15.44 -16.63
C GLY A 136 7.48 -14.95 -15.94
N GLU A 137 7.29 -15.32 -14.68
CA GLU A 137 6.05 -15.08 -13.93
C GLU A 137 5.58 -13.62 -13.95
N ASN A 138 6.49 -12.67 -13.66
CA ASN A 138 6.21 -11.23 -13.68
C ASN A 138 5.64 -10.78 -15.03
N ASN A 139 6.28 -11.21 -16.13
CA ASN A 139 5.84 -10.85 -17.48
C ASN A 139 4.49 -11.50 -17.81
N ARG A 140 4.23 -12.73 -17.36
CA ARG A 140 2.92 -13.37 -17.56
C ARG A 140 1.81 -12.60 -16.85
N MET A 141 2.02 -12.23 -15.57
CA MET A 141 1.04 -11.45 -14.80
C MET A 141 0.78 -10.08 -15.44
N TYR A 142 1.84 -9.42 -15.92
CA TYR A 142 1.72 -8.19 -16.70
C TYR A 142 0.88 -8.37 -17.97
N LEU A 143 1.22 -9.36 -18.80
CA LEU A 143 0.50 -9.63 -20.04
C LEU A 143 -0.97 -10.02 -19.80
N GLU A 144 -1.27 -10.76 -18.74
CA GLU A 144 -2.65 -11.06 -18.33
C GLU A 144 -3.44 -9.80 -17.95
N SER A 145 -2.79 -8.84 -17.29
CA SER A 145 -3.43 -7.56 -16.97
C SER A 145 -3.68 -6.69 -18.20
N GLU A 146 -2.82 -6.78 -19.23
CA GLU A 146 -2.99 -6.11 -20.52
C GLU A 146 -4.20 -6.68 -21.29
N ILE A 147 -4.43 -8.00 -21.22
CA ILE A 147 -5.65 -8.64 -21.77
C ILE A 147 -6.89 -8.09 -21.08
N LYS A 148 -6.91 -8.06 -19.74
CA LYS A 148 -8.06 -7.55 -18.96
C LYS A 148 -8.36 -6.09 -19.30
N SER A 149 -7.32 -5.32 -19.62
CA SER A 149 -7.43 -3.90 -19.97
C SER A 149 -7.70 -3.64 -21.46
N GLY A 150 -7.69 -4.67 -22.32
CA GLY A 150 -7.94 -4.54 -23.77
C GLY A 150 -6.81 -3.88 -24.57
N HIS A 151 -5.57 -3.98 -24.09
CA HIS A 151 -4.39 -3.31 -24.67
C HIS A 151 -3.43 -4.27 -25.40
N GLU A 152 -3.84 -5.54 -25.64
CA GLU A 152 -2.98 -6.57 -26.23
C GLU A 152 -2.48 -6.24 -27.66
N SER A 153 -3.16 -5.32 -28.36
CA SER A 153 -2.96 -5.06 -29.79
C SER A 153 -1.69 -4.28 -30.13
N ASN A 154 -0.85 -3.91 -29.15
CA ASN A 154 0.39 -3.15 -29.34
C ASN A 154 1.60 -3.82 -28.68
N ILE A 155 1.52 -5.11 -28.35
CA ILE A 155 2.57 -5.80 -27.60
C ILE A 155 3.18 -6.94 -28.42
N ILE A 156 4.51 -6.97 -28.44
CA ILE A 156 5.32 -8.00 -29.09
C ILE A 156 6.09 -8.74 -27.99
N ILE A 157 5.97 -10.06 -27.97
CA ILE A 157 6.63 -10.98 -27.04
C ILE A 157 7.77 -11.65 -27.79
N ILE A 158 8.96 -11.67 -27.19
CA ILE A 158 10.11 -12.47 -27.63
C ILE A 158 10.29 -13.61 -26.64
N GLU A 159 10.16 -14.83 -27.14
CA GLU A 159 10.31 -16.05 -26.34
C GLU A 159 11.22 -17.05 -27.08
N PRO A 160 12.40 -17.39 -26.54
CA PRO A 160 13.29 -18.35 -27.20
C PRO A 160 12.72 -19.77 -27.24
N ASP A 161 11.90 -20.18 -26.26
CA ASP A 161 11.37 -21.54 -26.21
C ASP A 161 10.07 -21.70 -27.03
N ILE A 162 10.19 -22.37 -28.19
CA ILE A 162 9.07 -22.71 -29.09
C ILE A 162 8.05 -23.66 -28.41
N ALA A 163 8.49 -24.45 -27.43
CA ALA A 163 7.64 -25.38 -26.70
C ALA A 163 6.88 -24.73 -25.54
N ASN A 164 7.18 -23.47 -25.19
CA ASN A 164 6.55 -22.78 -24.09
C ASN A 164 5.03 -22.64 -24.32
N ALA A 165 4.24 -23.32 -23.49
CA ALA A 165 2.79 -23.35 -23.60
C ALA A 165 2.16 -21.95 -23.44
N HIS A 166 2.76 -21.08 -22.63
CA HIS A 166 2.29 -19.72 -22.40
C HIS A 166 2.45 -18.85 -23.65
N ALA A 167 3.51 -19.04 -24.44
CA ALA A 167 3.72 -18.29 -25.67
C ALA A 167 2.58 -18.51 -26.66
N ARG A 168 2.13 -19.76 -26.80
CA ARG A 168 0.97 -20.10 -27.63
C ARG A 168 -0.33 -19.55 -27.07
N TYR A 169 -0.50 -19.57 -25.75
CA TYR A 169 -1.64 -18.96 -25.09
C TYR A 169 -1.74 -17.46 -25.41
N PHE A 170 -0.67 -16.68 -25.20
CA PHE A 170 -0.67 -15.24 -25.53
C PHE A 170 -0.82 -14.98 -27.03
N GLN A 171 -0.24 -15.81 -27.89
CA GLN A 171 -0.47 -15.70 -29.34
C GLN A 171 -1.97 -15.80 -29.69
N ASN A 172 -2.69 -16.76 -29.08
CA ASN A 172 -4.14 -16.92 -29.24
C ASN A 172 -4.95 -15.77 -28.62
N GLU A 173 -4.43 -15.17 -27.55
CA GLU A 173 -5.01 -13.99 -26.91
C GLU A 173 -4.68 -12.68 -27.62
N GLY A 174 -4.02 -12.73 -28.78
CA GLY A 174 -3.92 -11.55 -29.65
C GLY A 174 -2.61 -10.77 -29.51
N PHE A 175 -1.60 -11.31 -28.83
CA PHE A 175 -0.25 -10.75 -28.84
C PHE A 175 0.50 -11.07 -30.14
N GLY A 176 1.48 -10.25 -30.50
CA GLY A 176 2.51 -10.64 -31.47
C GLY A 176 3.55 -11.49 -30.74
N VAL A 177 3.81 -12.72 -31.19
CA VAL A 177 4.80 -13.59 -30.55
C VAL A 177 5.86 -13.96 -31.58
N PHE A 178 7.10 -13.57 -31.29
CA PHE A 178 8.28 -13.97 -32.03
C PHE A 178 8.99 -15.07 -31.23
N PHE A 179 9.17 -16.22 -31.88
CA PHE A 179 9.93 -17.32 -31.30
C PHE A 179 11.38 -17.21 -31.73
N GLY A 180 12.27 -16.95 -30.78
CA GLY A 180 13.68 -16.67 -31.04
C GLY A 180 14.28 -15.74 -29.99
N THR A 181 15.53 -15.34 -30.20
CA THR A 181 16.22 -14.43 -29.28
C THR A 181 16.05 -12.97 -29.70
N ILE A 182 16.47 -12.04 -28.83
CA ILE A 182 16.40 -10.61 -29.15
C ILE A 182 17.25 -10.29 -30.39
N GLU A 183 18.42 -10.93 -30.54
CA GLU A 183 19.38 -10.78 -31.65
C GLU A 183 18.80 -11.13 -33.02
N GLU A 184 17.84 -12.05 -33.05
CA GLU A 184 17.21 -12.52 -34.28
C GLU A 184 16.04 -11.62 -34.71
N TYR A 185 15.49 -10.83 -33.79
CA TYR A 185 14.34 -9.99 -34.04
C TYR A 185 14.72 -8.62 -34.61
N SER A 186 14.17 -8.24 -35.76
CA SER A 186 14.44 -6.93 -36.37
C SER A 186 13.62 -5.80 -35.73
N ILE A 187 14.22 -5.13 -34.74
CA ILE A 187 13.57 -4.06 -33.96
C ILE A 187 13.42 -2.77 -34.76
N LYS A 188 12.23 -2.16 -34.70
CA LYS A 188 11.96 -0.80 -35.21
C LYS A 188 11.99 0.22 -34.07
N PHE A 189 13.20 0.61 -33.67
CA PHE A 189 13.43 1.51 -32.53
C PHE A 189 12.64 2.83 -32.57
N GLN A 190 12.37 3.38 -33.76
CA GLN A 190 11.61 4.63 -33.95
C GLN A 190 10.17 4.57 -33.40
N ASN A 191 9.62 3.36 -33.29
CA ASN A 191 8.27 3.13 -32.79
C ASN A 191 8.28 2.35 -31.46
N LEU A 192 9.45 2.12 -30.87
CA LEU A 192 9.57 1.35 -29.64
C LEU A 192 9.26 2.27 -28.47
N GLU A 193 8.12 2.06 -27.82
CA GLU A 193 7.74 2.87 -26.66
C GLU A 193 8.40 2.33 -25.39
N ARG A 194 8.33 1.00 -25.20
CA ARG A 194 8.83 0.36 -23.98
C ARG A 194 9.44 -1.00 -24.26
N VAL A 195 10.36 -1.40 -23.40
CA VAL A 195 10.88 -2.76 -23.31
C VAL A 195 10.73 -3.26 -21.88
N VAL A 196 10.22 -4.48 -21.70
CA VAL A 196 10.10 -5.15 -20.41
C VAL A 196 10.95 -6.41 -20.44
N ILE A 197 11.97 -6.46 -19.58
CA ILE A 197 12.93 -7.57 -19.49
C ILE A 197 12.75 -8.29 -18.15
N SER A 198 12.22 -9.50 -18.21
CA SER A 198 12.06 -10.41 -17.06
C SER A 198 12.09 -11.85 -17.56
N ALA A 199 13.25 -12.27 -18.08
CA ALA A 199 13.44 -13.55 -18.74
C ALA A 199 14.14 -14.60 -17.88
N GLY A 200 14.61 -14.20 -16.69
CA GLY A 200 15.25 -15.09 -15.73
C GLY A 200 15.91 -14.32 -14.59
N ASN A 201 17.12 -14.73 -14.22
CA ASN A 201 17.86 -14.08 -13.14
C ASN A 201 18.46 -12.73 -13.55
N ASP A 202 18.99 -11.99 -12.58
CA ASP A 202 19.53 -10.65 -12.81
C ASP A 202 20.63 -10.60 -13.89
N ARG A 203 21.51 -11.62 -13.92
CA ARG A 203 22.60 -11.70 -14.90
C ARG A 203 22.05 -11.82 -16.32
N GLU A 204 21.08 -12.72 -16.52
CA GLU A 204 20.42 -12.92 -17.81
C GLU A 204 19.68 -11.65 -18.25
N ASN A 205 18.96 -10.99 -17.34
CA ASN A 205 18.25 -9.75 -17.66
C ASN A 205 19.23 -8.63 -18.07
N ILE A 206 20.39 -8.52 -17.40
CA ILE A 206 21.45 -7.55 -17.76
C ILE A 206 22.04 -7.88 -19.14
N GLU A 207 22.30 -9.16 -19.43
CA GLU A 207 22.85 -9.59 -20.72
C GLU A 207 21.88 -9.27 -21.87
N ILE A 208 20.60 -9.55 -21.69
CA ILE A 208 19.54 -9.22 -22.66
C ILE A 208 19.49 -7.71 -22.90
N ALA A 209 19.56 -6.90 -21.84
CA ALA A 209 19.61 -5.44 -21.98
C ALA A 209 20.84 -4.97 -22.78
N GLY A 210 22.01 -5.58 -22.54
CA GLY A 210 23.22 -5.31 -23.33
C GLY A 210 23.07 -5.67 -24.81
N LYS A 211 22.48 -6.84 -25.10
CA LYS A 211 22.21 -7.31 -26.47
C LYS A 211 21.21 -6.43 -27.22
N LEU A 212 20.18 -5.94 -26.52
CA LEU A 212 19.23 -4.96 -27.06
C LEU A 212 19.95 -3.68 -27.51
N LEU A 213 20.87 -3.16 -26.69
CA LEU A 213 21.63 -1.96 -27.01
C LEU A 213 22.57 -2.14 -28.20
N GLN A 214 23.21 -3.32 -28.33
CA GLN A 214 24.11 -3.63 -29.44
C GLN A 214 23.40 -3.65 -30.80
N GLN A 215 22.08 -3.87 -30.84
CA GLN A 215 21.31 -3.83 -32.08
C GLN A 215 20.96 -2.43 -32.56
N ILE A 216 21.12 -1.41 -31.72
CA ILE A 216 20.77 -0.06 -32.11
C ILE A 216 21.80 0.42 -33.15
N PRO A 217 21.40 0.78 -34.38
CA PRO A 217 22.35 1.18 -35.41
C PRO A 217 23.18 2.40 -34.99
N ASP A 218 24.47 2.45 -35.34
CA ASP A 218 25.34 3.60 -35.05
C ASP A 218 24.86 4.90 -35.73
N THR A 219 24.12 4.77 -36.82
CA THR A 219 23.53 5.91 -37.55
C THR A 219 22.28 6.50 -36.89
N MET A 220 21.80 5.87 -35.82
CA MET A 220 20.66 6.30 -35.03
C MET A 220 21.07 7.45 -34.10
N ASN A 221 20.25 8.49 -34.05
CA ASN A 221 20.45 9.65 -33.19
C ASN A 221 19.10 10.08 -32.59
N LYS A 222 19.12 11.04 -31.66
CA LYS A 222 17.92 11.52 -30.97
C LYS A 222 16.77 11.95 -31.91
N GLU A 223 17.07 12.63 -33.01
CA GLU A 223 16.06 13.05 -33.99
C GLU A 223 15.40 11.88 -34.72
N LYS A 224 16.19 10.85 -35.07
CA LYS A 224 15.69 9.64 -35.74
C LYS A 224 14.99 8.67 -34.80
N PHE A 225 15.34 8.69 -33.52
CA PHE A 225 14.81 7.81 -32.49
C PHE A 225 13.39 8.20 -32.09
N GLY A 226 13.11 9.51 -32.00
CA GLY A 226 11.77 10.03 -31.72
C GLY A 226 11.56 10.32 -30.24
N GLU A 227 10.50 9.74 -29.67
CA GLU A 227 10.21 9.85 -28.23
C GLU A 227 11.11 8.91 -27.40
N PRO A 228 11.33 9.20 -26.10
CA PRO A 228 12.13 8.33 -25.25
C PRO A 228 11.54 6.91 -25.10
N THR A 229 12.38 5.89 -25.24
CA THR A 229 12.01 4.50 -24.93
C THR A 229 12.32 4.20 -23.48
N ILE A 230 11.35 3.65 -22.75
CA ILE A 230 11.54 3.22 -21.36
C ILE A 230 11.86 1.72 -21.32
N ILE A 231 12.99 1.36 -20.72
CA ILE A 231 13.47 -0.01 -20.57
C ILE A 231 13.30 -0.44 -19.12
N HIS A 232 12.26 -1.22 -18.85
CA HIS A 232 12.03 -1.87 -17.56
C HIS A 232 12.88 -3.14 -17.47
N ILE A 233 13.73 -3.24 -16.45
CA ILE A 233 14.59 -4.41 -16.24
C ILE A 233 14.41 -4.97 -14.83
N HIS A 234 14.09 -6.26 -14.74
CA HIS A 234 13.92 -6.93 -13.47
C HIS A 234 15.29 -7.25 -12.84
N LEU A 235 15.54 -6.72 -11.64
CA LEU A 235 16.74 -6.96 -10.85
C LEU A 235 16.39 -7.09 -9.37
N GLN A 236 16.69 -8.26 -8.79
CA GLN A 236 16.50 -8.51 -7.37
C GLN A 236 17.65 -7.93 -6.53
N ASN A 237 18.89 -8.09 -7.00
CA ASN A 237 20.07 -7.58 -6.32
C ASN A 237 20.20 -6.06 -6.51
N GLN A 238 20.22 -5.35 -5.39
CA GLN A 238 20.31 -3.89 -5.35
C GLN A 238 21.66 -3.36 -5.84
N ASP A 239 22.74 -4.11 -5.68
CA ASP A 239 24.08 -3.67 -6.09
C ASP A 239 24.20 -3.58 -7.61
N TYR A 240 23.48 -4.44 -8.35
CA TYR A 240 23.44 -4.36 -9.80
C TYR A 240 22.72 -3.11 -10.31
N LYS A 241 21.89 -2.45 -9.48
CA LYS A 241 21.34 -1.13 -9.84
C LYS A 241 22.45 -0.07 -9.97
N ALA A 242 23.64 -0.27 -9.37
CA ALA A 242 24.78 0.62 -9.55
C ALA A 242 25.35 0.61 -10.98
N LEU A 243 25.19 -0.50 -11.73
CA LEU A 243 25.64 -0.60 -13.12
C LEU A 243 24.94 0.43 -14.02
N PHE A 244 23.70 0.77 -13.70
CA PHE A 244 22.92 1.80 -14.40
C PHE A 244 23.34 3.22 -13.99
N LYS A 245 23.80 3.42 -12.75
CA LYS A 245 24.34 4.70 -12.27
C LYS A 245 25.71 5.01 -12.88
N GLN A 246 26.55 3.99 -13.04
CA GLN A 246 27.91 4.12 -13.54
C GLN A 246 28.00 4.13 -15.08
N ASN A 247 26.87 4.25 -15.77
CA ASN A 247 26.81 4.25 -17.23
C ASN A 247 27.40 3.00 -17.90
N VAL A 248 27.54 1.88 -17.18
CA VAL A 248 28.09 0.62 -17.74
C VAL A 248 27.24 0.12 -18.90
N LEU A 249 25.92 0.26 -18.76
CA LEU A 249 24.93 -0.02 -19.82
C LEU A 249 24.56 1.22 -20.64
N ASN A 250 25.17 2.38 -20.37
CA ASN A 250 24.84 3.63 -21.03
C ASN A 250 25.84 3.97 -22.15
N SER A 251 26.29 2.95 -22.90
CA SER A 251 27.16 3.12 -24.07
C SER A 251 26.51 3.96 -25.18
N ARG A 252 25.20 4.23 -25.07
CA ARG A 252 24.38 5.04 -25.98
C ARG A 252 23.67 6.19 -25.27
N ALA A 253 24.38 6.89 -24.38
CA ALA A 253 23.88 8.08 -23.67
C ALA A 253 23.43 9.22 -24.61
N ASP A 254 23.81 9.17 -25.90
CA ASP A 254 23.36 10.08 -26.96
C ASP A 254 21.90 9.86 -27.38
N LEU A 255 21.31 8.72 -27.02
CA LEU A 255 19.95 8.34 -27.36
C LEU A 255 18.97 8.59 -26.22
N PRO A 256 17.68 8.83 -26.52
CA PRO A 256 16.65 9.00 -25.50
C PRO A 256 16.18 7.64 -24.96
N LEU A 257 17.08 6.94 -24.25
CA LEU A 257 16.79 5.66 -23.59
C LEU A 257 16.75 5.84 -22.08
N GLU A 258 15.68 5.37 -21.45
CA GLU A 258 15.49 5.49 -20.01
C GLU A 258 15.44 4.13 -19.33
N PHE A 259 16.46 3.82 -18.53
CA PHE A 259 16.51 2.56 -17.79
C PHE A 259 15.77 2.66 -16.45
N LYS A 260 14.86 1.71 -16.24
CA LYS A 260 14.09 1.56 -15.02
C LYS A 260 14.28 0.17 -14.41
N PRO A 261 15.27 -0.01 -13.52
CA PRO A 261 15.38 -1.24 -12.77
C PRO A 261 14.26 -1.35 -11.75
N TYR A 262 13.61 -2.52 -11.69
CA TYR A 262 12.55 -2.83 -10.73
C TYR A 262 12.78 -4.19 -10.06
N SER A 263 12.19 -4.40 -8.89
CA SER A 263 12.28 -5.66 -8.13
C SER A 263 10.89 -6.01 -7.65
N PHE A 264 10.45 -7.23 -7.93
CA PHE A 264 9.20 -7.75 -7.42
C PHE A 264 9.10 -7.64 -5.89
N ASN A 265 10.15 -8.03 -5.18
CA ASN A 265 10.16 -8.02 -3.71
C ASN A 265 10.09 -6.60 -3.14
N ASP A 266 10.77 -5.63 -3.77
CA ASP A 266 10.69 -4.23 -3.37
C ASP A 266 9.29 -3.66 -3.57
N ASP A 267 8.70 -3.95 -4.71
CA ASP A 267 7.37 -3.48 -5.07
C ASP A 267 6.27 -4.15 -4.23
N ALA A 268 6.43 -5.43 -3.88
CA ALA A 268 5.56 -6.14 -2.93
C ALA A 268 5.53 -5.47 -1.55
N VAL A 269 6.70 -5.11 -1.02
CA VAL A 269 6.83 -4.47 0.30
C VAL A 269 6.33 -3.03 0.28
N ARG A 270 6.55 -2.28 -0.81
CA ARG A 270 5.97 -0.94 -0.99
C ARG A 270 4.44 -1.00 -1.04
N TYR A 271 3.89 -1.96 -1.78
CA TYR A 271 2.44 -2.19 -1.84
C TYR A 271 1.85 -2.50 -0.46
N LEU A 272 2.55 -3.34 0.32
CA LEU A 272 2.20 -3.66 1.71
C LEU A 272 2.18 -2.39 2.58
N PHE A 273 3.24 -1.59 2.56
CA PHE A 273 3.35 -0.42 3.45
C PHE A 273 2.57 0.84 2.99
N ASP A 274 2.11 0.88 1.72
CA ASP A 274 1.16 1.91 1.30
C ASP A 274 -0.22 1.69 1.94
N LYS A 275 -0.58 0.42 2.22
CA LYS A 275 -1.85 0.01 2.82
C LYS A 275 -1.79 -0.18 4.33
N HIS A 276 -0.67 -0.67 4.84
CA HIS A 276 -0.47 -1.02 6.25
C HIS A 276 0.70 -0.23 6.83
N THR A 277 0.62 0.16 8.10
CA THR A 277 1.72 0.87 8.76
C THR A 277 2.56 -0.07 9.60
N VAL A 278 3.81 0.31 9.86
CA VAL A 278 4.72 -0.39 10.79
C VAL A 278 4.19 -0.47 12.22
N LEU A 279 3.21 0.36 12.57
CA LEU A 279 2.56 0.38 13.87
C LEU A 279 1.28 -0.45 13.93
N GLY A 280 0.82 -1.03 12.81
CA GLY A 280 -0.38 -1.85 12.79
C GLY A 280 -1.61 -1.10 13.33
N ASN A 281 -2.17 -1.57 14.45
CA ASN A 281 -3.30 -0.94 15.13
C ASN A 281 -2.90 -0.05 16.34
N PHE A 282 -1.61 0.16 16.57
CA PHE A 282 -1.04 0.81 17.75
C PHE A 282 -0.61 2.26 17.46
N HIS A 283 -1.52 3.06 16.93
CA HIS A 283 -1.23 4.44 16.52
C HIS A 283 -0.80 5.34 17.70
N THR A 284 -1.13 4.98 18.95
CA THR A 284 -0.73 5.71 20.16
C THR A 284 0.76 5.61 20.44
N ILE A 285 1.46 4.56 19.97
CA ILE A 285 2.91 4.40 20.10
C ILE A 285 3.63 5.60 19.47
N ALA A 286 3.20 6.06 18.29
CA ALA A 286 3.78 7.22 17.64
C ALA A 286 3.65 8.53 18.44
N LYS A 287 2.71 8.60 19.39
CA LYS A 287 2.47 9.79 20.23
C LYS A 287 3.27 9.77 21.54
N ARG A 288 3.91 8.64 21.87
CA ARG A 288 4.59 8.40 23.16
C ARG A 288 6.01 7.88 22.91
N GLU A 289 6.86 7.91 23.92
CA GLU A 289 8.20 7.29 23.87
C GLU A 289 8.09 5.82 24.31
N GLU A 290 7.35 5.02 23.53
CA GLU A 290 7.12 3.59 23.80
C GLU A 290 7.88 2.73 22.77
N SER A 291 8.58 1.69 23.22
CA SER A 291 9.19 0.68 22.35
C SER A 291 8.15 -0.29 21.81
N TYR A 292 8.45 -0.91 20.68
CA TYR A 292 7.54 -1.86 20.01
C TYR A 292 8.30 -2.95 19.27
N ASN A 293 7.58 -4.04 18.96
CA ASN A 293 8.16 -5.26 18.43
C ASN A 293 7.52 -5.63 17.09
N ILE A 294 8.34 -6.18 16.20
CA ILE A 294 7.90 -6.79 14.93
C ILE A 294 8.58 -8.14 14.80
N VAL A 295 7.83 -9.15 14.32
CA VAL A 295 8.37 -10.46 13.97
C VAL A 295 8.47 -10.59 12.46
N VAL A 296 9.59 -11.15 11.97
CA VAL A 296 9.79 -11.51 10.55
C VAL A 296 10.16 -12.99 10.50
N ILE A 297 9.36 -13.79 9.79
CA ILE A 297 9.52 -15.23 9.63
C ILE A 297 9.92 -15.53 8.18
N GLY A 298 11.04 -16.24 8.03
CA GLY A 298 11.65 -16.53 6.75
C GLY A 298 12.96 -15.77 6.51
N ASP A 299 13.74 -16.26 5.55
CA ASP A 299 15.08 -15.77 5.22
C ASP A 299 15.28 -15.52 3.72
N GLY A 300 14.21 -15.41 2.95
CA GLY A 300 14.24 -15.12 1.53
C GLY A 300 14.53 -13.65 1.21
N ASN A 301 14.52 -13.31 -0.09
CA ASN A 301 14.71 -11.93 -0.56
C ASN A 301 13.57 -11.00 -0.10
N LEU A 302 12.36 -11.52 0.05
CA LEU A 302 11.23 -10.73 0.55
C LEU A 302 11.40 -10.34 2.02
N ALA A 303 11.87 -11.26 2.88
CA ALA A 303 12.19 -11.00 4.28
C ALA A 303 13.26 -9.92 4.42
N GLU A 304 14.34 -10.05 3.65
CA GLU A 304 15.41 -9.05 3.59
C GLU A 304 14.87 -7.68 3.19
N ARG A 305 13.93 -7.64 2.23
CA ARG A 305 13.35 -6.38 1.77
C ARG A 305 12.38 -5.75 2.75
N ILE A 306 11.65 -6.55 3.54
CA ILE A 306 10.87 -6.05 4.67
C ILE A 306 11.79 -5.33 5.65
N ILE A 307 12.91 -5.96 6.04
CA ILE A 307 13.89 -5.34 6.95
C ILE A 307 14.43 -4.02 6.39
N TYR A 308 14.80 -4.00 5.10
CA TYR A 308 15.25 -2.78 4.42
C TYR A 308 14.27 -1.61 4.61
N HIS A 309 12.97 -1.85 4.40
CA HIS A 309 11.96 -0.81 4.56
C HIS A 309 11.72 -0.45 6.02
N LEU A 310 11.73 -1.43 6.94
CA LEU A 310 11.63 -1.18 8.38
C LEU A 310 12.73 -0.24 8.89
N CYS A 311 13.96 -0.34 8.39
CA CYS A 311 15.06 0.57 8.76
C CYS A 311 14.76 2.05 8.51
N THR A 312 13.84 2.39 7.59
CA THR A 312 13.46 3.78 7.29
C THR A 312 12.09 4.12 7.84
N LEU A 313 11.11 3.21 7.73
CA LEU A 313 9.72 3.49 8.10
C LEU A 313 9.48 3.50 9.61
N SER A 314 10.35 2.85 10.38
CA SER A 314 10.25 2.76 11.85
C SER A 314 10.71 4.01 12.60
N ILE A 315 11.23 5.01 11.89
CA ILE A 315 11.71 6.26 12.49
C ILE A 315 10.50 7.15 12.81
N LEU A 316 10.27 7.33 14.11
CA LEU A 316 9.09 8.00 14.67
C LEU A 316 9.49 9.30 15.39
N PRO A 317 8.59 10.31 15.46
CA PRO A 317 8.90 11.61 16.05
C PRO A 317 9.30 11.58 17.53
N ASN A 318 8.89 10.56 18.28
CA ASN A 318 9.26 10.41 19.69
C ASN A 318 10.43 9.44 19.90
N LYS A 319 11.24 9.18 18.86
CA LYS A 319 12.44 8.34 18.94
C LYS A 319 12.16 6.93 19.49
N ASN A 320 10.98 6.41 19.18
CA ASN A 320 10.55 5.07 19.54
C ASN A 320 11.58 4.04 19.06
N HIS A 321 11.80 3.01 19.88
CA HIS A 321 12.71 1.93 19.55
C HIS A 321 11.94 0.71 19.02
N LEU A 322 12.31 0.24 17.83
CA LEU A 322 11.81 -0.98 17.21
C LEU A 322 12.79 -2.13 17.48
N THR A 323 12.28 -3.24 18.01
CA THR A 323 13.00 -4.53 17.98
C THR A 323 12.39 -5.46 16.95
N VAL A 324 13.21 -5.92 16.01
CA VAL A 324 12.84 -6.89 14.97
C VAL A 324 13.31 -8.27 15.39
N HIS A 325 12.36 -9.20 15.54
CA HIS A 325 12.60 -10.59 15.89
C HIS A 325 12.59 -11.42 14.62
N CYS A 326 13.76 -11.86 14.16
CA CYS A 326 13.90 -12.70 12.98
C CYS A 326 13.82 -14.17 13.40
N ILE A 327 12.89 -14.90 12.79
CA ILE A 327 12.63 -16.31 13.08
C ILE A 327 12.90 -17.15 11.84
N ASN A 328 13.83 -18.09 11.96
CA ASN A 328 14.08 -19.12 10.96
C ASN A 328 14.90 -20.28 11.58
N GLU A 329 15.10 -21.35 10.83
CA GLU A 329 16.03 -22.43 11.21
C GLU A 329 17.49 -21.95 11.21
N ASN A 330 17.88 -21.16 10.20
CA ASN A 330 19.24 -20.66 10.01
C ASN A 330 19.34 -19.13 10.07
N THR A 331 18.86 -18.54 11.16
CA THR A 331 18.75 -17.08 11.35
C THR A 331 20.10 -16.34 11.33
N GLU A 332 21.18 -16.97 11.80
CA GLU A 332 22.51 -16.34 11.86
C GLU A 332 23.04 -16.00 10.46
N SER A 333 22.88 -16.93 9.50
CA SER A 333 23.28 -16.70 8.11
C SER A 333 22.48 -15.59 7.45
N PHE A 334 21.18 -15.51 7.76
CA PHE A 334 20.27 -14.49 7.25
C PHE A 334 20.65 -13.10 7.76
N ILE A 335 20.82 -12.94 9.08
CA ILE A 335 21.22 -11.66 9.66
C ILE A 335 22.61 -11.24 9.20
N THR A 336 23.53 -12.18 9.03
CA THR A 336 24.85 -11.88 8.46
C THR A 336 24.72 -11.31 7.05
N ARG A 337 23.84 -11.87 6.22
CA ARG A 337 23.55 -11.36 4.88
C ARG A 337 22.87 -9.98 4.90
N VAL A 338 21.92 -9.76 5.79
CA VAL A 338 21.29 -8.45 6.01
C VAL A 338 22.33 -7.40 6.39
N LYS A 339 23.22 -7.72 7.34
CA LYS A 339 24.31 -6.83 7.78
C LYS A 339 25.36 -6.60 6.69
N SER A 340 25.63 -7.58 5.82
CA SER A 340 26.55 -7.40 4.70
C SER A 340 25.98 -6.50 3.61
N ASN A 341 24.69 -6.64 3.34
CA ASN A 341 24.01 -5.88 2.29
C ASN A 341 23.70 -4.44 2.75
N PHE A 342 23.50 -4.22 4.05
CA PHE A 342 23.22 -2.89 4.64
C PHE A 342 24.44 -2.34 5.39
N THR A 343 25.35 -1.71 4.65
CA THR A 343 26.74 -1.40 5.06
C THR A 343 26.90 -0.65 6.40
N GLU A 344 26.00 0.28 6.76
CA GLU A 344 26.09 1.10 7.98
C GLU A 344 24.86 0.93 8.89
N LEU A 345 24.27 -0.27 8.92
CA LEU A 345 23.06 -0.56 9.71
C LEU A 345 23.18 -0.18 11.20
N SER A 346 24.38 -0.33 11.78
CA SER A 346 24.66 0.03 13.19
C SER A 346 24.52 1.52 13.52
N LYS A 347 24.46 2.40 12.50
CA LYS A 347 24.22 3.84 12.68
C LYS A 347 22.77 4.16 12.95
N ILE A 348 21.84 3.26 12.65
CA ILE A 348 20.40 3.44 12.87
C ILE A 348 20.07 3.02 14.31
N LYS A 349 19.98 4.00 15.21
CA LYS A 349 19.80 3.74 16.65
C LYS A 349 18.39 3.32 17.03
N SER A 350 17.39 3.61 16.20
CA SER A 350 15.97 3.34 16.46
C SER A 350 15.56 1.89 16.20
N ILE A 351 16.47 1.02 15.74
CA ILE A 351 16.17 -0.36 15.39
C ILE A 351 17.21 -1.33 15.96
N SER A 352 16.75 -2.47 16.49
CA SER A 352 17.59 -3.59 16.90
C SER A 352 17.06 -4.91 16.33
N PHE A 353 17.93 -5.91 16.22
CA PHE A 353 17.61 -7.22 15.65
C PHE A 353 17.90 -8.32 16.67
N HIS A 354 16.91 -9.18 16.92
CA HIS A 354 17.04 -10.38 17.75
C HIS A 354 16.80 -11.63 16.91
N GLU A 355 17.66 -12.63 17.11
CA GLU A 355 17.66 -13.87 16.33
C GLU A 355 17.00 -14.99 17.13
N HIS A 356 16.09 -15.71 16.47
CA HIS A 356 15.39 -16.85 17.05
C HIS A 356 15.56 -18.06 16.11
N HIS A 357 16.14 -19.14 16.65
CA HIS A 357 16.31 -20.41 15.94
C HIS A 357 15.10 -21.30 16.21
N LEU A 358 14.00 -21.05 15.50
CA LEU A 358 12.75 -21.79 15.67
C LEU A 358 12.26 -22.30 14.31
N SER A 359 11.71 -23.50 14.31
CA SER A 359 11.07 -24.14 13.15
C SER A 359 9.63 -24.47 13.48
N MET A 360 8.73 -24.30 12.50
CA MET A 360 7.32 -24.69 12.64
C MET A 360 7.14 -26.19 12.87
N GLU A 361 8.12 -27.01 12.49
CA GLU A 361 8.11 -28.45 12.78
C GLU A 361 8.26 -28.74 14.28
N ASN A 362 8.76 -27.78 15.07
CA ASN A 362 9.01 -27.91 16.49
C ASN A 362 7.91 -27.21 17.31
N PRO A 363 7.27 -27.89 18.30
CA PRO A 363 6.31 -27.26 19.21
C PRO A 363 6.81 -25.99 19.91
N ASN A 364 8.12 -25.86 20.13
CA ASN A 364 8.73 -24.68 20.74
C ASN A 364 8.50 -23.40 19.94
N PHE A 365 8.27 -23.50 18.62
CA PHE A 365 7.91 -22.34 17.81
C PHE A 365 6.61 -21.70 18.31
N PHE A 366 5.57 -22.50 18.57
CA PHE A 366 4.26 -21.99 19.00
C PHE A 366 4.21 -21.58 20.47
N ASN A 367 5.06 -22.18 21.31
CA ASN A 367 5.14 -21.88 22.74
C ASN A 367 6.17 -20.77 23.07
N SER A 368 6.73 -20.11 22.06
CA SER A 368 7.74 -19.07 22.26
C SER A 368 7.13 -17.80 22.84
N ASP A 369 7.84 -17.17 23.78
CA ASP A 369 7.45 -15.89 24.39
C ASP A 369 7.41 -14.73 23.37
N VAL A 370 7.96 -14.92 22.17
CA VAL A 370 7.94 -13.94 21.09
C VAL A 370 6.52 -13.52 20.68
N TRP A 371 5.53 -14.41 20.86
CA TRP A 371 4.14 -14.12 20.53
C TRP A 371 3.39 -13.31 21.58
N ALA A 372 3.92 -13.29 22.81
CA ALA A 372 3.37 -12.55 23.94
C ALA A 372 4.09 -11.21 24.18
N LEU A 373 4.94 -10.77 23.25
CA LEU A 373 5.68 -9.52 23.39
C LEU A 373 4.73 -8.30 23.48
N ASN A 374 4.99 -7.45 24.46
CA ASN A 374 4.31 -6.16 24.57
C ASN A 374 4.50 -5.33 23.30
N ASN A 375 3.44 -4.64 22.87
CA ASN A 375 3.47 -3.83 21.65
C ASN A 375 3.98 -4.59 20.41
N LEU A 376 3.67 -5.89 20.29
CA LEU A 376 3.89 -6.63 19.04
C LEU A 376 2.93 -6.09 17.96
N THR A 377 3.43 -5.24 17.08
CA THR A 377 2.58 -4.51 16.12
C THR A 377 2.25 -5.36 14.90
N ASN A 378 3.26 -6.05 14.36
CA ASN A 378 3.14 -6.83 13.14
C ASN A 378 3.96 -8.13 13.21
N VAL A 379 3.44 -9.17 12.58
CA VAL A 379 4.15 -10.41 12.22
C VAL A 379 4.15 -10.50 10.71
N PHE A 380 5.31 -10.69 10.09
CA PHE A 380 5.46 -10.89 8.65
C PHE A 380 5.94 -12.31 8.37
N ILE A 381 5.21 -13.05 7.53
CA ILE A 381 5.53 -14.42 7.12
C ILE A 381 5.86 -14.39 5.63
N CYS A 382 7.11 -14.65 5.28
CA CYS A 382 7.65 -14.38 3.94
C CYS A 382 8.69 -15.41 3.48
N HIS A 383 8.37 -16.71 3.66
CA HIS A 383 9.08 -17.75 2.93
C HIS A 383 8.82 -17.64 1.42
N ASP A 384 9.77 -18.15 0.63
CA ASP A 384 9.64 -18.17 -0.83
C ASP A 384 8.55 -19.15 -1.31
N ASP A 385 8.19 -20.15 -0.48
CA ASP A 385 7.05 -21.05 -0.74
C ASP A 385 5.78 -20.55 -0.02
N GLU A 386 4.77 -20.19 -0.81
CA GLU A 386 3.47 -19.72 -0.30
C GLU A 386 2.69 -20.78 0.48
N ASN A 387 2.93 -22.08 0.24
CA ASN A 387 2.29 -23.14 1.02
C ASN A 387 2.82 -23.16 2.46
N ILE A 388 4.11 -22.92 2.66
CA ILE A 388 4.72 -22.79 3.99
C ILE A 388 4.14 -21.57 4.70
N ASN A 389 3.98 -20.45 3.98
CA ASN A 389 3.38 -19.24 4.54
C ASN A 389 1.93 -19.49 4.99
N LEU A 390 1.14 -20.19 4.18
CA LEU A 390 -0.25 -20.55 4.49
C LEU A 390 -0.33 -21.52 5.67
N GLU A 391 0.53 -22.54 5.71
CA GLU A 391 0.60 -23.48 6.83
C GLU A 391 1.00 -22.75 8.13
N CYS A 392 1.94 -21.80 8.05
CA CYS A 392 2.40 -21.00 9.18
C CYS A 392 1.25 -20.20 9.77
N VAL A 393 0.51 -19.48 8.92
CA VAL A 393 -0.56 -18.59 9.37
C VAL A 393 -1.71 -19.37 10.00
N VAL A 394 -2.10 -20.51 9.42
CA VAL A 394 -3.14 -21.39 9.98
C VAL A 394 -2.71 -21.92 11.34
N ASN A 395 -1.48 -22.43 11.45
CA ASN A 395 -0.97 -22.94 12.72
C ASN A 395 -0.82 -21.85 13.79
N LEU A 396 -0.37 -20.64 13.43
CA LEU A 396 -0.30 -19.50 14.35
C LEU A 396 -1.70 -19.08 14.82
N HIS A 397 -2.66 -19.00 13.90
CA HIS A 397 -4.04 -18.74 14.28
C HIS A 397 -4.54 -19.77 15.30
N ASP A 398 -4.44 -21.05 14.97
CA ASP A 398 -5.05 -22.12 15.78
C ASP A 398 -4.33 -22.39 17.11
N LYS A 399 -2.99 -22.29 17.14
CA LYS A 399 -2.17 -22.70 18.29
C LYS A 399 -1.76 -21.52 19.18
N VAL A 400 -1.67 -20.31 18.63
CA VAL A 400 -1.18 -19.12 19.35
C VAL A 400 -2.29 -18.12 19.58
N TYR A 401 -2.98 -17.71 18.51
CA TYR A 401 -3.90 -16.56 18.57
C TYR A 401 -5.37 -16.90 18.76
N ILE A 402 -5.78 -18.19 18.75
CA ILE A 402 -7.19 -18.59 18.73
C ILE A 402 -7.98 -17.98 19.89
N LYS A 403 -7.38 -17.90 21.08
CA LYS A 403 -8.01 -17.31 22.26
C LYS A 403 -8.25 -15.81 22.06
N ASP A 404 -7.24 -15.09 21.60
CA ASP A 404 -7.32 -13.64 21.40
C ASP A 404 -8.20 -13.27 20.21
N ALA A 405 -8.24 -14.11 19.18
CA ALA A 405 -9.11 -13.97 18.01
C ALA A 405 -10.58 -14.15 18.41
N VAL A 406 -10.92 -15.23 19.12
CA VAL A 406 -12.28 -15.51 19.60
C VAL A 406 -12.78 -14.42 20.55
N HIS A 407 -11.90 -13.93 21.43
CA HIS A 407 -12.23 -12.83 22.34
C HIS A 407 -12.10 -11.43 21.69
N LYS A 408 -11.71 -11.35 20.42
CA LYS A 408 -11.52 -10.10 19.66
C LYS A 408 -10.55 -9.11 20.32
N THR A 409 -9.61 -9.62 21.11
CA THR A 409 -8.57 -8.85 21.84
C THR A 409 -7.26 -8.76 21.05
N MET A 410 -7.09 -9.58 20.00
CA MET A 410 -5.90 -9.58 19.15
C MET A 410 -5.70 -8.21 18.48
N LYS A 411 -4.61 -7.51 18.85
CA LYS A 411 -4.21 -6.21 18.26
C LYS A 411 -3.12 -6.34 17.20
N THR A 412 -2.28 -7.36 17.30
CA THR A 412 -1.19 -7.69 16.36
C THR A 412 -1.74 -7.96 14.97
N LYS A 413 -1.15 -7.38 13.92
CA LYS A 413 -1.47 -7.77 12.54
C LYS A 413 -0.53 -8.85 12.04
N VAL A 414 -1.08 -9.90 11.44
CA VAL A 414 -0.30 -10.98 10.83
C VAL A 414 -0.41 -10.86 9.32
N HIS A 415 0.71 -10.61 8.66
CA HIS A 415 0.81 -10.49 7.21
C HIS A 415 1.55 -11.69 6.66
N PHE A 416 1.03 -12.32 5.61
CA PHE A 416 1.67 -13.49 5.01
C PHE A 416 1.68 -13.40 3.49
N ALA A 417 2.81 -13.80 2.90
CA ALA A 417 3.05 -13.67 1.48
C ALA A 417 2.32 -14.78 0.69
N MET A 418 1.47 -14.36 -0.24
CA MET A 418 0.77 -15.21 -1.21
C MET A 418 1.06 -14.64 -2.59
N TYR A 419 1.84 -15.35 -3.40
CA TYR A 419 2.34 -14.85 -4.68
C TYR A 419 1.33 -15.05 -5.79
N HIS A 420 0.64 -16.20 -5.76
CA HIS A 420 -0.39 -16.54 -6.72
C HIS A 420 -1.78 -16.23 -6.14
N ASN A 421 -2.60 -15.53 -6.93
CA ASN A 421 -3.97 -15.16 -6.54
C ASN A 421 -4.88 -16.40 -6.49
N MET A 422 -4.95 -17.03 -5.31
CA MET A 422 -5.91 -18.10 -5.03
C MET A 422 -7.22 -17.50 -4.49
N GLN A 423 -8.37 -18.09 -4.82
CA GLN A 423 -9.67 -17.68 -4.23
C GLN A 423 -9.66 -17.70 -2.69
N LEU A 424 -8.79 -18.51 -2.09
CA LEU A 424 -8.59 -18.59 -0.65
C LEU A 424 -8.03 -17.29 -0.05
N SER A 425 -7.11 -16.58 -0.73
CA SER A 425 -6.56 -15.32 -0.19
C SER A 425 -7.64 -14.25 -0.10
N GLN A 426 -8.49 -14.16 -1.13
CA GLN A 426 -9.66 -13.27 -1.13
C GLN A 426 -10.64 -13.64 -0.01
N SER A 427 -10.91 -14.94 0.17
CA SER A 427 -11.80 -15.42 1.23
C SER A 427 -11.28 -15.08 2.64
N ILE A 428 -9.97 -15.20 2.88
CA ILE A 428 -9.33 -14.82 4.16
C ILE A 428 -9.39 -13.30 4.36
N ASP A 429 -9.05 -12.53 3.31
CA ASP A 429 -9.08 -11.07 3.39
C ASP A 429 -10.51 -10.52 3.54
N GLU A 430 -11.53 -11.22 3.03
CA GLU A 430 -12.95 -10.84 3.13
C GLU A 430 -13.59 -11.30 4.46
N ASN A 431 -13.16 -12.43 5.03
CA ASN A 431 -13.70 -12.95 6.29
C ASN A 431 -13.14 -12.17 7.51
N LYS A 432 -13.70 -10.98 7.73
CA LYS A 432 -13.32 -10.11 8.85
C LYS A 432 -13.87 -10.52 10.20
N ASP A 433 -14.70 -11.56 10.29
CA ASP A 433 -15.22 -12.07 11.56
C ASP A 433 -14.22 -12.99 12.26
N GLU A 434 -13.60 -13.91 11.52
CA GLU A 434 -12.61 -14.86 12.06
C GLU A 434 -11.16 -14.40 11.80
N PHE A 435 -10.88 -13.79 10.64
CA PHE A 435 -9.52 -13.43 10.21
C PHE A 435 -9.25 -11.92 10.22
N LYS A 436 -9.88 -11.18 11.14
CA LYS A 436 -9.83 -9.70 11.19
C LYS A 436 -8.41 -9.12 11.14
N GLN A 437 -7.45 -9.80 11.74
CA GLN A 437 -6.05 -9.34 11.87
C GLN A 437 -5.07 -10.02 10.92
N PHE A 438 -5.56 -10.88 10.03
CA PHE A 438 -4.74 -11.62 9.07
C PHE A 438 -4.90 -11.00 7.69
N PHE A 439 -3.77 -10.79 7.00
CA PHE A 439 -3.73 -10.06 5.73
C PHE A 439 -2.77 -10.72 4.75
N THR A 440 -3.20 -10.90 3.51
CA THR A 440 -2.31 -11.36 2.45
C THR A 440 -1.54 -10.21 1.80
N PHE A 441 -0.31 -10.48 1.35
CA PHE A 441 0.46 -9.55 0.50
C PHE A 441 1.32 -10.32 -0.50
N GLY A 442 1.97 -9.61 -1.43
CA GLY A 442 2.84 -10.27 -2.43
C GLY A 442 2.13 -10.78 -3.68
N ASP A 443 0.84 -10.49 -3.87
CA ASP A 443 0.06 -10.95 -5.03
C ASP A 443 0.62 -10.40 -6.36
N ALA A 444 1.22 -11.29 -7.16
CA ALA A 444 1.88 -10.93 -8.40
C ALA A 444 0.92 -10.38 -9.45
N SER A 445 -0.36 -10.79 -9.42
CA SER A 445 -1.38 -10.26 -10.32
C SER A 445 -1.69 -8.78 -10.06
N LYS A 446 -1.41 -8.28 -8.86
CA LYS A 446 -1.52 -6.86 -8.49
C LYS A 446 -0.21 -6.12 -8.73
N ILE A 447 0.92 -6.67 -8.25
CA ILE A 447 2.23 -6.02 -8.31
C ILE A 447 2.72 -5.87 -9.76
N CYS A 448 2.56 -6.89 -10.59
CA CYS A 448 2.98 -6.86 -11.99
C CYS A 448 1.87 -6.38 -12.94
N SER A 449 0.74 -5.89 -12.43
CA SER A 449 -0.34 -5.36 -13.27
C SER A 449 0.08 -4.11 -14.02
N ARG A 450 -0.54 -3.83 -15.18
CA ARG A 450 -0.37 -2.57 -15.92
C ARG A 450 -0.50 -1.33 -15.02
N GLU A 451 -1.55 -1.28 -14.21
CA GLU A 451 -1.84 -0.14 -13.34
C GLU A 451 -0.71 0.13 -12.34
N TYR A 452 -0.17 -0.93 -11.73
CA TYR A 452 0.92 -0.78 -10.78
C TYR A 452 2.27 -0.60 -11.48
N PHE A 453 2.60 -1.48 -12.42
CA PHE A 453 3.92 -1.63 -13.02
C PHE A 453 4.23 -0.63 -14.15
N ILE A 454 3.24 -0.26 -14.97
CA ILE A 454 3.43 0.61 -16.14
C ILE A 454 2.89 2.02 -15.91
N ASP A 455 1.67 2.14 -15.36
CA ASP A 455 1.05 3.45 -15.13
C ASP A 455 1.62 4.12 -13.87
N GLU A 456 2.05 3.33 -12.88
CA GLU A 456 2.85 3.76 -11.73
C GLU A 456 2.21 4.89 -10.91
N ASN A 457 0.90 4.86 -10.77
CA ASN A 457 0.16 5.87 -10.00
C ASN A 457 0.64 5.95 -8.53
N HIS A 458 1.19 4.86 -8.00
CA HIS A 458 1.78 4.79 -6.66
C HIS A 458 3.06 5.64 -6.52
N GLU A 459 3.78 5.93 -7.62
CA GLU A 459 4.98 6.77 -7.64
C GLU A 459 4.67 8.26 -7.67
N ASN A 460 3.41 8.66 -7.89
CA ASN A 460 3.02 10.06 -8.14
C ASN A 460 3.44 11.01 -7.01
N ILE A 461 3.35 10.58 -5.75
CA ILE A 461 3.81 11.39 -4.62
C ILE A 461 5.34 11.57 -4.67
N ALA A 462 6.10 10.50 -4.94
CA ALA A 462 7.56 10.57 -5.05
C ALA A 462 8.00 11.46 -6.23
N LYS A 463 7.28 11.39 -7.34
CA LYS A 463 7.45 12.28 -8.51
C LYS A 463 7.21 13.75 -8.15
N LEU A 464 6.19 14.06 -7.35
CA LEU A 464 5.91 15.42 -6.88
C LEU A 464 7.00 15.93 -5.93
N ILE A 465 7.45 15.10 -4.97
CA ILE A 465 8.56 15.42 -4.06
C ILE A 465 9.81 15.77 -4.87
N HIS A 466 10.14 14.94 -5.86
CA HIS A 466 11.29 15.17 -6.73
C HIS A 466 11.18 16.47 -7.53
N ASN A 467 9.99 16.74 -8.08
CA ASN A 467 9.77 17.92 -8.90
C ASN A 467 9.92 19.25 -8.14
N GLY A 468 9.53 19.28 -6.86
CA GLY A 468 9.59 20.47 -6.00
C GLY A 468 10.96 20.72 -5.34
N TYR A 469 11.97 19.90 -5.61
CA TYR A 469 13.29 20.03 -5.02
C TYR A 469 13.99 21.31 -5.50
N GLY A 470 14.37 22.19 -4.56
CA GLY A 470 15.00 23.48 -4.83
C GLY A 470 14.03 24.66 -5.03
N ASP A 471 12.72 24.40 -5.03
CA ASP A 471 11.72 25.43 -5.26
C ASP A 471 11.42 26.27 -4.01
N ILE A 472 11.00 27.51 -4.25
CA ILE A 472 10.47 28.43 -3.24
C ILE A 472 9.15 27.87 -2.69
N TYR A 473 8.94 28.02 -1.39
CA TYR A 473 7.76 27.50 -0.72
C TYR A 473 6.47 28.08 -1.33
N ASN A 474 5.58 27.21 -1.78
CA ASN A 474 4.29 27.60 -2.33
C ASN A 474 3.20 26.66 -1.81
N ASP A 475 2.51 27.10 -0.75
CA ASP A 475 1.43 26.31 -0.15
C ASP A 475 0.26 26.07 -1.11
N LYS A 476 0.11 26.84 -2.20
CA LYS A 476 -0.97 26.66 -3.19
C LYS A 476 -0.57 25.72 -4.34
N SER A 477 0.64 25.17 -4.33
CA SER A 477 1.09 24.25 -5.38
C SER A 477 0.19 23.01 -5.44
N ILE A 478 -0.22 22.62 -6.64
CA ILE A 478 -1.01 21.41 -6.85
C ILE A 478 -0.57 20.77 -8.15
N GLY A 479 -0.33 19.46 -8.11
CA GLY A 479 0.03 18.69 -9.30
C GLY A 479 -1.22 18.31 -10.08
N ASP A 480 -1.15 18.43 -11.39
CA ASP A 480 -2.22 18.05 -12.31
C ASP A 480 -1.77 16.94 -13.25
N PHE A 481 -2.02 15.69 -12.85
CA PHE A 481 -1.68 14.51 -13.66
C PHE A 481 -2.58 14.33 -14.89
N GLU A 482 -3.59 15.17 -15.11
CA GLU A 482 -4.37 15.20 -16.37
C GLU A 482 -3.76 16.14 -17.41
N ASP A 483 -3.00 17.14 -16.96
CA ASP A 483 -2.27 18.03 -17.86
C ASP A 483 -1.04 17.31 -18.44
N LYS A 484 -1.13 16.99 -19.74
CA LYS A 484 -0.05 16.34 -20.49
C LYS A 484 1.28 17.12 -20.44
N ILE A 485 1.23 18.44 -20.35
CA ILE A 485 2.44 19.27 -20.26
C ILE A 485 3.07 19.08 -18.89
N PHE A 486 2.29 19.16 -17.82
CA PHE A 486 2.75 18.92 -16.46
C PHE A 486 3.35 17.52 -16.30
N VAL A 487 2.64 16.47 -16.76
CA VAL A 487 3.13 15.09 -16.72
C VAL A 487 4.46 14.97 -17.45
N LYS A 488 4.58 15.55 -18.65
CA LYS A 488 5.84 15.54 -19.41
C LYS A 488 6.99 16.22 -18.68
N ILE A 489 6.74 17.34 -18.00
CA ILE A 489 7.76 18.04 -17.19
C ILE A 489 8.20 17.17 -16.03
N ILE A 490 7.26 16.62 -15.27
CA ILE A 490 7.56 15.77 -14.12
C ILE A 490 8.33 14.51 -14.54
N GLU A 491 7.88 13.82 -15.58
CA GLU A 491 8.55 12.63 -16.08
C GLU A 491 9.97 12.95 -16.58
N SER A 492 10.16 14.09 -17.26
CA SER A 492 11.50 14.48 -17.71
C SER A 492 12.49 14.72 -16.56
N LYS A 493 12.04 15.29 -15.43
CA LYS A 493 12.86 15.43 -14.23
C LYS A 493 13.04 14.10 -13.51
N TRP A 494 11.96 13.32 -13.41
CA TRP A 494 11.93 12.04 -12.71
C TRP A 494 12.76 10.97 -13.41
N LEU A 495 12.92 11.00 -14.72
CA LEU A 495 13.66 9.97 -15.45
C LEU A 495 15.18 10.20 -15.49
N ASP A 496 15.67 11.38 -15.10
CA ASP A 496 17.10 11.72 -15.02
C ASP A 496 17.91 10.66 -14.24
N SER A 497 18.65 9.83 -14.98
CA SER A 497 19.38 8.66 -14.46
C SER A 497 20.49 9.05 -13.47
N THR A 498 21.04 10.26 -13.58
CA THR A 498 22.04 10.80 -12.64
C THR A 498 21.49 10.96 -11.22
N LYS A 499 20.16 10.96 -11.07
CA LYS A 499 19.44 11.15 -9.81
C LYS A 499 18.83 9.88 -9.27
N PHE A 500 19.24 8.69 -9.73
CA PHE A 500 18.65 7.42 -9.27
C PHE A 500 18.60 7.30 -7.73
N SER A 501 19.70 7.63 -7.03
CA SER A 501 19.73 7.58 -5.56
C SER A 501 18.75 8.56 -4.91
N ASP A 502 18.55 9.72 -5.54
CA ASP A 502 17.64 10.76 -5.04
C ASP A 502 16.18 10.30 -5.23
N ARG A 503 15.86 9.59 -6.32
CA ARG A 503 14.52 8.99 -6.56
C ARG A 503 14.16 7.94 -5.53
N GLU A 504 15.09 7.05 -5.19
CA GLU A 504 14.87 6.05 -4.14
C GLU A 504 14.65 6.70 -2.76
N SER A 505 15.37 7.79 -2.45
CA SER A 505 15.14 8.56 -1.22
C SER A 505 13.74 9.19 -1.20
N ASN A 506 13.30 9.78 -2.33
CA ASN A 506 11.98 10.38 -2.47
C ASN A 506 10.84 9.34 -2.36
N ARG A 507 11.06 8.11 -2.80
CA ARG A 507 10.12 7.00 -2.60
C ARG A 507 9.99 6.62 -1.13
N SER A 508 11.11 6.50 -0.43
CA SER A 508 11.12 6.24 1.02
C SER A 508 10.39 7.36 1.78
N GLN A 509 10.60 8.62 1.40
CA GLN A 509 9.87 9.76 1.95
C GLN A 509 8.36 9.69 1.68
N ALA A 510 7.95 9.35 0.45
CA ALA A 510 6.54 9.21 0.08
C ALA A 510 5.85 8.11 0.90
N LEU A 511 6.52 6.98 1.12
CA LEU A 511 6.01 5.86 1.90
C LEU A 511 5.88 6.20 3.40
N HIS A 512 6.80 7.02 3.93
CA HIS A 512 6.80 7.48 5.32
C HIS A 512 5.66 8.46 5.65
N ILE A 513 4.95 9.02 4.66
CA ILE A 513 3.79 9.91 4.88
C ILE A 513 2.73 9.24 5.78
N ASN A 514 2.46 7.95 5.58
CA ASN A 514 1.48 7.23 6.40
C ASN A 514 1.87 7.24 7.88
N THR A 515 3.15 7.01 8.18
CA THR A 515 3.71 7.06 9.54
C THR A 515 3.62 8.47 10.14
N LYS A 516 3.92 9.52 9.36
CA LYS A 516 3.82 10.91 9.81
C LYS A 516 2.37 11.31 10.12
N LEU A 517 1.42 10.97 9.24
CA LEU A 517 0.00 11.21 9.47
C LEU A 517 -0.47 10.51 10.74
N MET A 518 -0.09 9.25 10.93
CA MET A 518 -0.46 8.48 12.12
C MET A 518 0.06 9.12 13.41
N SER A 519 1.28 9.65 13.39
CA SER A 519 1.86 10.40 14.52
C SER A 519 1.08 11.67 14.87
N LEU A 520 0.41 12.26 13.89
CA LEU A 520 -0.50 13.40 14.06
C LEU A 520 -1.94 12.99 14.43
N GLY A 521 -2.23 11.69 14.54
CA GLY A 521 -3.60 11.20 14.73
C GLY A 521 -4.46 11.35 13.47
N LEU A 522 -3.85 11.31 12.29
CA LEU A 522 -4.48 11.47 10.98
C LEU A 522 -4.26 10.21 10.11
N LYS A 523 -5.12 10.03 9.12
CA LYS A 523 -4.96 9.02 8.04
C LYS A 523 -5.34 9.62 6.69
N LYS A 524 -4.83 9.04 5.60
CA LYS A 524 -5.26 9.36 4.24
C LYS A 524 -6.35 8.38 3.80
N VAL A 525 -7.37 8.87 3.11
CA VAL A 525 -8.42 8.06 2.48
C VAL A 525 -8.60 8.51 1.04
N LYS A 526 -8.81 7.56 0.12
CA LYS A 526 -9.10 7.90 -1.28
C LYS A 526 -10.44 8.63 -1.33
N TYR A 527 -10.49 9.75 -2.05
CA TYR A 527 -11.71 10.49 -2.27
C TYR A 527 -12.17 10.25 -3.70
N ASP A 528 -13.42 9.81 -3.85
CA ASP A 528 -14.06 9.64 -5.15
C ASP A 528 -15.43 10.33 -5.10
N ASP A 529 -15.69 11.14 -6.13
CA ASP A 529 -16.90 11.95 -6.26
C ASP A 529 -17.18 12.11 -7.75
N THR A 530 -18.10 11.28 -8.24
CA THR A 530 -18.41 11.16 -9.67
C THR A 530 -19.00 12.44 -10.28
N ASP A 531 -19.50 13.35 -9.44
CA ASP A 531 -20.21 14.55 -9.88
C ASP A 531 -19.28 15.76 -10.08
N LYS A 532 -17.99 15.64 -9.71
CA LYS A 532 -17.00 16.72 -9.82
C LYS A 532 -15.89 16.37 -10.79
N THR A 533 -15.35 17.38 -11.47
CA THR A 533 -14.13 17.22 -12.25
C THR A 533 -12.93 16.96 -11.33
N GLN A 534 -11.89 16.26 -11.81
CA GLN A 534 -10.69 15.99 -11.02
C GLN A 534 -9.99 17.28 -10.55
N VAL A 535 -10.02 18.34 -11.36
CA VAL A 535 -9.49 19.66 -10.98
C VAL A 535 -10.26 20.24 -9.79
N GLU A 536 -11.60 20.13 -9.78
CA GLU A 536 -12.43 20.58 -8.66
C GLU A 536 -12.19 19.72 -7.40
N ILE A 537 -12.09 18.41 -7.56
CA ILE A 537 -11.74 17.47 -6.47
C ILE A 537 -10.42 17.88 -5.83
N ARG A 538 -9.36 18.06 -6.62
CA ARG A 538 -8.03 18.43 -6.12
C ARG A 538 -8.05 19.76 -5.35
N ARG A 539 -8.75 20.78 -5.85
CA ARG A 539 -8.90 22.08 -5.15
C ARG A 539 -9.66 21.95 -3.84
N LEU A 540 -10.74 21.16 -3.82
CA LEU A 540 -11.51 20.87 -2.61
C LEU A 540 -10.63 20.14 -1.59
N LEU A 541 -9.94 19.08 -2.01
CA LEU A 541 -9.06 18.30 -1.15
C LEU A 541 -7.92 19.14 -0.59
N LEU A 542 -7.31 20.03 -1.38
CA LEU A 542 -6.26 20.93 -0.87
C LEU A 542 -6.79 21.80 0.28
N LYS A 543 -8.00 22.35 0.13
CA LYS A 543 -8.64 23.17 1.18
C LYS A 543 -8.93 22.34 2.44
N GLU A 544 -9.50 21.15 2.28
CA GLU A 544 -9.85 20.27 3.40
C GLU A 544 -8.60 19.72 4.11
N ASN A 545 -7.60 19.26 3.36
CA ASN A 545 -6.36 18.71 3.89
C ASN A 545 -5.59 19.77 4.67
N LYS A 546 -5.51 21.01 4.16
CA LYS A 546 -4.92 22.12 4.91
C LYS A 546 -5.67 22.45 6.18
N LYS A 547 -7.01 22.38 6.16
CA LYS A 547 -7.82 22.57 7.37
C LYS A 547 -7.49 21.52 8.43
N ALA A 548 -7.34 20.25 8.03
CA ALA A 548 -6.93 19.17 8.94
C ALA A 548 -5.51 19.38 9.50
N PHE A 549 -4.59 19.95 8.70
CA PHE A 549 -3.20 20.20 9.11
C PHE A 549 -3.01 21.47 9.95
N LYS A 550 -3.90 22.45 9.82
CA LYS A 550 -3.78 23.77 10.45
C LYS A 550 -3.40 23.74 11.95
N PRO A 551 -3.98 22.87 12.82
CA PRO A 551 -3.64 22.85 14.24
C PRO A 551 -2.17 22.55 14.54
N PHE A 552 -1.51 21.79 13.66
CA PHE A 552 -0.09 21.43 13.81
C PHE A 552 0.81 22.52 13.24
N CYS A 553 0.43 23.10 12.10
CA CYS A 553 1.18 24.22 11.51
C CYS A 553 1.10 25.48 12.36
N SER A 554 0.02 25.74 13.10
CA SER A 554 -0.07 26.91 13.98
C SER A 554 0.90 26.88 15.17
N GLN A 555 1.49 25.73 15.46
CA GLN A 555 2.55 25.60 16.47
C GLN A 555 3.89 26.14 15.98
N LEU A 556 4.08 26.23 14.65
CA LEU A 556 5.27 26.87 14.08
C LEU A 556 5.31 28.34 14.46
N LYS A 557 6.42 28.75 15.04
CA LYS A 557 6.74 30.17 15.29
C LYS A 557 7.24 30.89 14.03
N ILE A 558 6.89 30.40 12.83
CA ILE A 558 7.27 30.97 11.54
C ILE A 558 6.01 31.19 10.72
N THR A 559 5.79 32.42 10.29
CA THR A 559 4.67 32.77 9.42
C THR A 559 4.90 32.28 7.99
N GLN A 560 3.82 32.17 7.21
CA GLN A 560 3.94 31.79 5.80
C GLN A 560 4.84 32.74 4.99
N LYS A 561 4.76 34.06 5.24
CA LYS A 561 5.61 35.05 4.56
C LYS A 561 7.09 34.84 4.89
N GLU A 562 7.38 34.52 6.15
CA GLU A 562 8.72 34.21 6.62
C GLU A 562 9.25 32.90 6.00
N LEU A 563 8.41 31.86 5.87
CA LEU A 563 8.77 30.62 5.17
C LEU A 563 9.12 30.88 3.70
N VAL A 564 8.32 31.71 3.00
CA VAL A 564 8.63 32.10 1.62
C VAL A 564 9.98 32.82 1.55
N ASN A 565 10.22 33.77 2.45
CA ASN A 565 11.49 34.50 2.50
C ASN A 565 12.69 33.59 2.85
N PHE A 566 12.50 32.63 3.76
CA PHE A 566 13.54 31.64 4.06
C PHE A 566 13.83 30.78 2.83
N SER A 567 12.79 30.25 2.18
CA SER A 567 12.92 29.40 1.00
C SER A 567 13.48 30.09 -0.23
N SER A 568 13.41 31.43 -0.33
CA SER A 568 14.00 32.15 -1.46
C SER A 568 15.54 32.10 -1.48
N GLN A 569 16.18 31.59 -0.43
CA GLN A 569 17.61 31.31 -0.41
C GLN A 569 17.96 29.93 -0.99
N LEU A 570 16.99 29.01 -1.17
CA LEU A 570 17.26 27.67 -1.71
C LEU A 570 17.89 27.71 -3.11
N PRO A 571 17.38 28.49 -4.08
CA PRO A 571 17.99 28.55 -5.41
C PRO A 571 19.45 29.00 -5.37
N LYS A 572 19.79 29.88 -4.43
CA LYS A 572 21.15 30.40 -4.23
C LYS A 572 22.12 29.37 -3.66
N LEU A 573 21.63 28.33 -2.99
CA LEU A 573 22.48 27.26 -2.44
C LEU A 573 23.22 26.49 -3.55
N TYR A 574 22.63 26.45 -4.74
CA TYR A 574 23.14 25.73 -5.91
C TYR A 574 23.76 26.64 -6.96
N ASP A 575 23.74 27.96 -6.72
CA ASP A 575 24.30 28.96 -7.62
C ASP A 575 25.63 29.46 -7.03
N ASP A 576 26.74 29.10 -7.69
CA ASP A 576 28.10 29.38 -7.22
C ASP A 576 28.42 30.88 -7.15
N GLU A 577 27.60 31.75 -7.76
CA GLU A 577 27.78 33.21 -7.76
C GLU A 577 26.93 33.95 -6.71
N SER A 578 26.00 33.27 -6.04
CA SER A 578 25.02 33.90 -5.13
C SER A 578 25.40 33.78 -3.65
N HIS A 579 25.49 34.92 -2.95
CA HIS A 579 25.67 34.93 -1.49
C HIS A 579 24.38 34.57 -0.74
N LEU A 580 24.50 33.64 0.23
CA LEU A 580 23.45 33.29 1.17
C LEU A 580 23.32 34.35 2.28
N ASP A 581 22.09 34.64 2.68
CA ASP A 581 21.80 35.51 3.83
C ASP A 581 22.01 34.74 5.14
N GLU A 582 23.23 34.79 5.67
CA GLU A 582 23.65 34.06 6.87
C GLU A 582 22.83 34.43 8.11
N GLU A 583 22.55 35.72 8.32
CA GLU A 583 21.78 36.20 9.49
C GLU A 583 20.37 35.60 9.48
N MET A 584 19.70 35.67 8.33
CA MET A 584 18.36 35.12 8.17
C MET A 584 18.33 33.60 8.33
N ILE A 585 19.29 32.89 7.73
CA ILE A 585 19.37 31.42 7.83
C ILE A 585 19.60 31.00 9.27
N ASN A 586 20.52 31.65 9.98
CA ASN A 586 20.78 31.37 11.39
C ASN A 586 19.53 31.64 12.25
N LYS A 587 18.83 32.75 12.01
CA LYS A 587 17.59 33.09 12.72
C LYS A 587 16.53 31.99 12.57
N TYR A 588 16.23 31.55 11.36
CA TYR A 588 15.19 30.53 11.14
C TYR A 588 15.62 29.14 11.61
N TYR A 589 16.88 28.78 11.40
CA TYR A 589 17.43 27.54 11.93
C TYR A 589 17.28 27.47 13.46
N GLU A 590 17.61 28.55 14.18
CA GLU A 590 17.40 28.59 15.63
C GLU A 590 15.94 28.47 16.04
N ILE A 591 15.01 29.11 15.31
CA ILE A 591 13.58 29.00 15.59
C ILE A 591 13.10 27.55 15.45
N LEU A 592 13.52 26.87 14.37
CA LEU A 592 13.15 25.48 14.11
C LEU A 592 13.78 24.51 15.11
N MET A 593 15.03 24.75 15.53
CA MET A 593 15.73 23.87 16.48
C MET A 593 15.28 24.06 17.94
N LYS A 594 14.69 25.22 18.28
CA LYS A 594 14.12 25.50 19.61
C LYS A 594 12.65 25.08 19.74
N ASP A 595 12.03 24.60 18.65
CA ASP A 595 10.66 24.11 18.68
C ASP A 595 10.64 22.67 19.21
N GLU A 596 9.84 22.42 20.25
CA GLU A 596 9.62 21.09 20.84
C GLU A 596 8.27 20.49 20.42
N GLY A 597 7.52 21.20 19.59
CA GLY A 597 6.25 20.77 19.04
C GLY A 597 6.38 19.53 18.17
N MET A 598 5.23 18.89 17.90
CA MET A 598 5.17 17.67 17.10
C MET A 598 5.76 17.86 15.70
N LEU A 599 5.65 19.07 15.13
CA LEU A 599 6.20 19.35 13.81
C LEU A 599 7.73 19.32 13.80
N ALA A 600 8.40 19.92 14.78
CA ALA A 600 9.85 19.87 14.91
C ALA A 600 10.36 18.44 15.12
N LYS A 601 9.62 17.63 15.89
CA LYS A 601 9.89 16.20 16.05
C LYS A 601 9.75 15.44 14.72
N LEU A 602 8.73 15.73 13.92
CA LEU A 602 8.57 15.13 12.58
C LEU A 602 9.67 15.54 11.61
N MET A 603 10.15 16.78 11.70
CA MET A 603 11.28 17.27 10.92
C MET A 603 12.58 16.52 11.30
N GLN A 604 12.83 16.34 12.59
CA GLN A 604 13.96 15.51 13.07
C GLN A 604 13.84 14.06 12.60
N ALA A 605 12.63 13.47 12.69
CA ALA A 605 12.38 12.12 12.22
C ALA A 605 12.57 11.97 10.71
N GLU A 606 12.22 12.98 9.90
CA GLU A 606 12.52 12.96 8.46
C GLU A 606 14.03 12.96 8.21
N HIS A 607 14.79 13.80 8.91
CA HIS A 607 16.23 13.86 8.74
C HIS A 607 16.91 12.55 9.17
N GLU A 608 16.45 11.96 10.28
CA GLU A 608 16.90 10.63 10.74
C GLU A 608 16.51 9.52 9.73
N ARG A 609 15.32 9.58 9.12
CA ARG A 609 14.90 8.68 8.02
C ARG A 609 15.78 8.83 6.79
N TRP A 610 16.09 10.06 6.39
CA TRP A 610 16.98 10.35 5.28
C TRP A 610 18.40 9.83 5.54
N ASN A 611 18.92 10.04 6.76
CA ASN A 611 20.19 9.48 7.21
C ASN A 611 20.18 7.95 7.17
N ALA A 612 19.14 7.32 7.73
CA ALA A 612 19.00 5.86 7.74
C ALA A 612 18.97 5.28 6.33
N PHE A 613 18.20 5.89 5.42
CA PHE A 613 18.19 5.52 4.01
C PHE A 613 19.60 5.57 3.41
N HIS A 614 20.35 6.63 3.66
CA HIS A 614 21.70 6.75 3.12
C HIS A 614 22.69 5.75 3.74
N TYR A 615 22.64 5.53 5.05
CA TYR A 615 23.50 4.56 5.75
C TYR A 615 23.30 3.13 5.22
N ILE A 616 22.07 2.64 5.09
CA ILE A 616 21.81 1.29 4.56
C ILE A 616 22.17 1.15 3.08
N ASN A 617 22.31 2.27 2.35
CA ASN A 617 22.75 2.30 0.96
C ASN A 617 24.27 2.54 0.81
N GLY A 618 25.03 2.47 1.91
CA GLY A 618 26.49 2.57 1.93
C GLY A 618 27.03 4.00 1.83
N TRP A 619 26.22 5.01 2.15
CA TRP A 619 26.72 6.38 2.24
C TRP A 619 27.39 6.66 3.58
N LYS A 620 28.41 7.51 3.57
CA LYS A 620 29.19 7.87 4.75
C LYS A 620 29.26 9.37 4.95
N PHE A 621 29.37 9.77 6.21
CA PHE A 621 29.63 11.17 6.54
C PHE A 621 31.03 11.58 6.09
N ASN A 622 31.12 12.69 5.38
CA ASN A 622 32.37 13.44 5.17
C ASN A 622 32.05 14.93 5.22
N LYS A 623 33.00 15.77 5.64
CA LYS A 623 32.84 17.23 5.68
C LYS A 623 32.51 17.81 4.30
N ASP A 624 33.12 17.24 3.26
CA ASP A 624 32.88 17.61 1.87
C ASP A 624 31.98 16.58 1.21
N LYS A 625 31.03 17.05 0.40
CA LYS A 625 30.09 16.17 -0.32
C LYS A 625 30.79 15.58 -1.55
N ASN A 626 30.77 14.26 -1.69
CA ASN A 626 31.24 13.58 -2.89
C ASN A 626 30.28 12.42 -3.24
N LYS A 627 29.40 12.65 -4.22
CA LYS A 627 28.38 11.66 -4.61
C LYS A 627 28.97 10.39 -5.24
N ASP A 628 30.13 10.49 -5.91
CA ASP A 628 30.72 9.37 -6.66
C ASP A 628 31.21 8.25 -5.74
N ILE A 629 31.69 8.62 -4.55
CA ILE A 629 32.12 7.69 -3.50
C ILE A 629 31.11 7.59 -2.35
N LYS A 630 29.87 8.06 -2.57
CA LYS A 630 28.76 8.05 -1.60
C LYS A 630 29.05 8.76 -0.27
N GLU A 631 29.66 9.94 -0.33
CA GLU A 631 29.91 10.76 0.86
C GLU A 631 29.00 12.00 0.89
N HIS A 632 28.43 12.29 2.06
CA HIS A 632 27.56 13.46 2.24
C HIS A 632 27.76 14.14 3.59
N ASN A 633 27.85 15.46 3.56
CA ASN A 633 28.10 16.34 4.72
C ASN A 633 26.91 16.57 5.66
N CYS A 634 25.74 16.04 5.32
CA CYS A 634 24.50 16.19 6.09
C CYS A 634 24.17 14.92 6.89
N LEU A 635 25.00 13.86 6.79
CA LEU A 635 24.83 12.59 7.51
C LEU A 635 25.26 12.68 8.98
N ILE A 636 24.72 13.68 9.67
CA ILE A 636 24.87 14.00 11.10
C ILE A 636 23.53 14.48 11.64
N SER A 637 23.37 14.62 12.95
CA SER A 637 22.13 15.13 13.54
C SER A 637 21.86 16.58 13.11
N LEU A 638 20.59 16.98 12.99
CA LEU A 638 20.23 18.37 12.62
C LEU A 638 20.91 19.39 13.55
N GLY A 639 20.93 19.14 14.86
CA GLY A 639 21.57 20.02 15.84
C GLY A 639 23.08 20.22 15.69
N GLU A 640 23.75 19.42 14.85
CA GLU A 640 25.18 19.51 14.57
C GLU A 640 25.50 20.34 13.31
N PHE A 641 24.48 20.97 12.70
CA PHE A 641 24.66 21.82 11.52
C PHE A 641 25.30 23.16 11.92
N ASN A 642 26.62 23.26 11.71
CA ASN A 642 27.40 24.41 12.16
C ASN A 642 27.63 25.49 11.09
N ASP A 643 27.49 25.18 9.79
CA ASP A 643 27.62 26.16 8.70
C ASP A 643 26.29 26.49 8.04
N VAL A 644 26.26 27.67 7.42
CA VAL A 644 25.09 28.26 6.76
C VAL A 644 24.53 27.37 5.66
N LYS A 645 25.39 26.73 4.85
CA LYS A 645 24.93 25.88 3.74
C LYS A 645 24.14 24.68 4.25
N ARG A 646 24.64 23.99 5.29
CA ARG A 646 23.92 22.87 5.92
C ARG A 646 22.66 23.33 6.65
N LYS A 647 22.74 24.41 7.43
CA LYS A 647 21.55 24.99 8.09
C LYS A 647 20.43 25.30 7.11
N MET A 648 20.75 25.73 5.89
CA MET A 648 19.76 25.96 4.84
C MET A 648 19.02 24.69 4.41
N THR A 649 19.68 23.52 4.45
CA THR A 649 19.07 22.25 3.99
C THR A 649 17.95 21.73 4.87
N ILE A 650 17.82 22.22 6.12
CA ILE A 650 16.73 21.86 7.05
C ILE A 650 15.33 22.12 6.46
N ILE A 651 15.24 23.02 5.48
CA ILE A 651 13.99 23.33 4.81
C ILE A 651 13.42 22.13 4.04
N TYR A 652 14.26 21.20 3.60
CA TYR A 652 13.80 19.97 2.94
C TYR A 652 13.06 19.06 3.93
N ASP A 653 13.56 18.94 5.16
CA ASP A 653 12.91 18.18 6.23
C ASP A 653 11.57 18.81 6.60
N LEU A 654 11.51 20.15 6.65
CA LEU A 654 10.27 20.90 6.88
C LEU A 654 9.27 20.72 5.73
N TYR A 655 9.72 20.80 4.47
CA TYR A 655 8.91 20.55 3.27
C TYR A 655 8.31 19.15 3.25
N SER A 656 9.02 18.15 3.77
CA SER A 656 8.55 16.77 3.88
C SER A 656 7.24 16.65 4.68
N VAL A 657 6.97 17.61 5.56
CA VAL A 657 5.78 17.66 6.41
C VAL A 657 4.76 18.67 5.87
N LEU A 658 5.20 19.89 5.53
CA LEU A 658 4.31 20.96 5.10
C LEU A 658 3.61 20.72 3.77
N TYR A 659 4.22 19.97 2.85
CA TYR A 659 3.61 19.66 1.55
C TYR A 659 2.73 18.41 1.54
N MET A 660 2.63 17.65 2.64
CA MET A 660 1.74 16.48 2.69
C MET A 660 0.29 16.79 2.25
N PRO A 661 -0.36 17.90 2.67
CA PRO A 661 -1.68 18.28 2.17
C PRO A 661 -1.73 18.43 0.64
N ASN A 662 -0.68 18.99 0.03
CA ASN A 662 -0.57 19.25 -1.40
C ASN A 662 -0.36 17.96 -2.19
N TYR A 663 0.55 17.10 -1.74
CA TYR A 663 0.81 15.80 -2.38
C TYR A 663 -0.43 14.91 -2.37
N LEU A 664 -1.10 14.83 -1.23
CA LEU A 664 -2.31 14.02 -1.07
C LEU A 664 -3.47 14.58 -1.89
N ALA A 665 -3.67 15.91 -1.90
CA ALA A 665 -4.69 16.54 -2.73
C ALA A 665 -4.46 16.28 -4.22
N SER A 666 -3.20 16.41 -4.69
CA SER A 666 -2.81 16.19 -6.09
C SER A 666 -3.07 14.75 -6.56
N THR A 667 -3.05 13.79 -5.64
CA THR A 667 -3.21 12.35 -5.89
C THR A 667 -4.59 11.81 -5.50
N GLY A 668 -5.54 12.70 -5.16
CA GLY A 668 -6.93 12.34 -4.89
C GLY A 668 -7.19 11.75 -3.50
N TYR A 669 -6.37 12.13 -2.50
CA TYR A 669 -6.52 11.68 -1.12
C TYR A 669 -6.97 12.81 -0.19
N LYS A 670 -7.94 12.48 0.67
CA LYS A 670 -8.41 13.31 1.78
C LYS A 670 -7.70 12.91 3.07
N ILE A 671 -7.30 13.91 3.86
CA ILE A 671 -6.81 13.73 5.22
C ILE A 671 -8.00 13.76 6.16
N VAL A 672 -8.13 12.72 6.98
CA VAL A 672 -9.15 12.63 8.02
C VAL A 672 -8.51 12.27 9.36
N PRO A 673 -9.10 12.64 10.49
CA PRO A 673 -8.69 12.11 11.78
C PRO A 673 -8.72 10.59 11.78
N ILE A 674 -7.81 9.97 12.54
CA ILE A 674 -8.03 8.61 12.99
C ILE A 674 -9.17 8.70 13.99
N ASP A 675 -10.26 7.99 13.74
CA ASP A 675 -11.50 8.08 14.54
C ASP A 675 -11.34 7.54 15.97
N ASP A 676 -10.11 7.22 16.39
CA ASP A 676 -9.77 6.71 17.70
C ASP A 676 -9.57 7.88 18.66
N ILE A 677 -10.33 7.92 19.75
CA ILE A 677 -10.28 9.01 20.73
C ILE A 677 -10.06 8.48 22.14
N SER A 678 -9.20 9.15 22.91
CA SER A 678 -9.08 8.86 24.34
C SER A 678 -10.04 9.72 25.17
N ILE A 679 -10.84 9.08 26.02
CA ILE A 679 -11.79 9.73 26.93
C ILE A 679 -11.33 9.51 28.37
N GLY A 680 -10.84 10.58 28.97
CA GLY A 680 -10.48 10.64 30.38
C GLY A 680 -11.68 10.96 31.27
N VAL A 681 -11.70 10.41 32.48
CA VAL A 681 -12.62 10.87 33.52
C VAL A 681 -11.87 11.22 34.80
N ILE A 682 -12.19 12.39 35.34
CA ILE A 682 -11.73 12.85 36.65
C ILE A 682 -12.96 13.21 37.46
N GLY A 683 -13.17 12.49 38.55
CA GLY A 683 -14.36 12.59 39.38
C GLY A 683 -14.00 12.74 40.85
N ASN A 684 -15.00 13.11 41.65
CA ASN A 684 -14.87 13.12 43.09
C ASN A 684 -15.16 11.72 43.66
N SER A 685 -14.44 11.35 44.71
CA SER A 685 -14.57 10.08 45.44
C SER A 685 -15.69 10.10 46.50
N ASP A 686 -16.71 10.93 46.30
CA ASP A 686 -17.71 11.18 47.34
C ASP A 686 -18.56 9.91 47.54
N LYS A 687 -18.78 9.52 48.80
CA LYS A 687 -19.30 8.19 49.16
C LYS A 687 -20.77 7.98 48.81
N ASN A 688 -21.49 9.05 48.46
CA ASN A 688 -22.88 8.97 48.03
C ASN A 688 -22.92 8.68 46.54
N MET A 689 -23.47 7.52 46.18
CA MET A 689 -23.68 7.11 44.79
C MET A 689 -24.42 8.25 44.06
N PRO A 690 -23.91 8.75 42.92
CA PRO A 690 -24.57 9.81 42.19
C PRO A 690 -25.99 9.38 41.75
N ASP A 691 -26.91 10.32 41.89
CA ASP A 691 -28.34 10.17 41.54
C ASP A 691 -28.51 9.71 40.06
N ASP A 692 -29.59 8.98 39.78
CA ASP A 692 -29.92 8.42 38.46
C ASP A 692 -29.95 9.50 37.36
N LYS A 693 -30.25 10.74 37.76
CA LYS A 693 -30.17 11.91 36.89
C LYS A 693 -28.76 12.15 36.34
N LEU A 694 -27.70 12.01 37.15
CA LEU A 694 -26.32 12.17 36.67
C LEU A 694 -25.94 11.04 35.71
N LYS A 695 -26.32 9.79 36.02
CA LYS A 695 -26.05 8.64 35.15
C LYS A 695 -26.68 8.82 33.77
N ASN A 696 -27.93 9.29 33.70
CA ASN A 696 -28.60 9.56 32.44
C ASN A 696 -27.90 10.65 31.61
N ILE A 697 -27.43 11.73 32.25
CA ILE A 697 -26.68 12.79 31.55
C ILE A 697 -25.36 12.26 31.01
N LEU A 698 -24.59 11.53 31.84
CA LEU A 698 -23.34 10.92 31.43
C LEU A 698 -23.57 9.96 30.26
N LYS A 699 -24.61 9.13 30.33
CA LYS A 699 -24.98 8.19 29.27
C LYS A 699 -25.30 8.90 27.95
N ILE A 700 -26.13 9.95 27.97
CA ILE A 700 -26.49 10.73 26.77
C ILE A 700 -25.25 11.38 26.14
N GLU A 701 -24.37 11.97 26.94
CA GLU A 701 -23.15 12.59 26.42
C GLU A 701 -22.14 11.54 25.91
N LEU A 702 -22.03 10.40 26.59
CA LEU A 702 -21.27 9.25 26.12
C LEU A 702 -21.81 8.75 24.77
N GLU A 703 -23.12 8.53 24.62
CA GLU A 703 -23.75 8.14 23.36
C GLU A 703 -23.46 9.13 22.22
N LYS A 704 -23.51 10.44 22.49
CA LYS A 704 -23.18 11.48 21.49
C LYS A 704 -21.72 11.45 21.05
N ILE A 705 -20.79 11.14 21.95
CA ILE A 705 -19.35 11.05 21.63
C ILE A 705 -19.09 9.71 20.93
N ILE A 706 -19.54 8.61 21.52
CA ILE A 706 -19.34 7.24 21.04
C ILE A 706 -19.94 7.05 19.64
N SER A 707 -21.09 7.67 19.33
CA SER A 707 -21.69 7.60 17.99
C SER A 707 -20.89 8.33 16.91
N LYS A 708 -20.08 9.33 17.27
CA LYS A 708 -19.31 10.17 16.33
C LYS A 708 -17.87 9.71 16.13
N HIS A 709 -17.39 8.83 16.99
CA HIS A 709 -16.02 8.34 16.97
C HIS A 709 -15.98 6.83 16.69
N GLY A 710 -14.83 6.37 16.24
CA GLY A 710 -14.52 4.98 15.92
C GLY A 710 -14.19 4.21 17.18
N ASN A 711 -12.92 3.89 17.41
CA ASN A 711 -12.50 3.22 18.64
C ASN A 711 -12.27 4.21 19.78
N ILE A 712 -12.38 3.75 21.02
CA ILE A 712 -12.27 4.61 22.20
C ILE A 712 -11.33 3.97 23.21
N GLU A 713 -10.36 4.76 23.68
CA GLU A 713 -9.54 4.46 24.85
C GLU A 713 -10.14 5.19 26.05
N LEU A 714 -10.65 4.47 27.04
CA LEU A 714 -11.07 5.07 28.30
C LEU A 714 -9.85 5.26 29.20
N ILE A 715 -9.76 6.40 29.88
CA ILE A 715 -8.67 6.67 30.82
C ILE A 715 -9.27 7.08 32.14
N SER A 716 -9.06 6.27 33.17
CA SER A 716 -9.70 6.48 34.46
C SER A 716 -8.81 5.95 35.55
N SER A 717 -8.66 6.68 36.66
CA SER A 717 -8.03 6.08 37.82
C SER A 717 -8.89 4.97 38.43
N LEU A 718 -10.14 4.77 38.00
CA LEU A 718 -11.10 3.83 38.60
C LEU A 718 -11.39 4.13 40.07
N ARG A 719 -11.23 5.39 40.49
CA ARG A 719 -11.54 5.78 41.86
C ARG A 719 -13.02 5.56 42.16
N GLU A 720 -13.31 5.02 43.33
CA GLU A 720 -14.67 4.75 43.78
C GLU A 720 -15.53 6.03 43.72
N GLY A 721 -16.76 5.90 43.22
CA GLY A 721 -17.67 7.02 42.97
C GLY A 721 -17.81 7.31 41.48
N THR A 722 -17.55 8.55 41.08
CA THR A 722 -18.02 9.03 39.77
C THR A 722 -17.18 8.56 38.58
N GLU A 723 -15.87 8.35 38.77
CA GLU A 723 -14.98 7.85 37.72
C GLU A 723 -15.34 6.43 37.32
N ARG A 724 -15.62 5.59 38.31
CA ARG A 724 -16.08 4.23 38.11
C ARG A 724 -17.41 4.16 37.36
N ILE A 725 -18.41 4.92 37.83
CA ILE A 725 -19.74 4.94 37.20
C ILE A 725 -19.65 5.39 35.74
N PHE A 726 -18.74 6.31 35.45
CA PHE A 726 -18.47 6.72 34.08
C PHE A 726 -17.95 5.57 33.21
N VAL A 727 -16.97 4.81 33.72
CA VAL A 727 -16.42 3.64 33.00
C VAL A 727 -17.51 2.60 32.78
N ASP A 728 -18.30 2.28 33.81
CA ASP A 728 -19.41 1.31 33.69
C ASP A 728 -20.43 1.75 32.63
N LEU A 729 -20.83 3.03 32.63
CA LEU A 729 -21.75 3.58 31.63
C LEU A 729 -21.15 3.57 30.21
N ALA A 730 -19.86 3.85 30.07
CA ALA A 730 -19.20 3.85 28.77
C ALA A 730 -19.16 2.44 28.16
N LEU A 731 -18.94 1.42 28.99
CA LEU A 731 -19.00 0.02 28.58
C LEU A 731 -20.43 -0.43 28.26
N GLU A 732 -21.43 0.08 28.98
CA GLU A 732 -22.84 -0.21 28.71
C GLU A 732 -23.32 0.38 27.37
N VAL A 733 -22.85 1.59 27.01
CA VAL A 733 -23.30 2.28 25.80
C VAL A 733 -22.89 1.54 24.53
N ASP A 734 -21.61 1.23 24.37
CA ASP A 734 -21.12 0.47 23.20
C ASP A 734 -19.75 -0.14 23.47
N ILE A 735 -19.75 -1.30 24.13
CA ILE A 735 -18.53 -2.06 24.44
C ILE A 735 -17.70 -2.41 23.19
N GLN A 736 -18.31 -2.53 22.01
CA GLN A 736 -17.57 -2.87 20.79
C GLN A 736 -16.69 -1.72 20.31
N LYS A 737 -17.02 -0.48 20.71
CA LYS A 737 -16.22 0.72 20.43
C LYS A 737 -15.19 1.04 21.51
N ILE A 738 -15.42 0.61 22.76
CA ILE A 738 -14.41 0.74 23.82
C ILE A 738 -13.33 -0.32 23.61
N LYS A 739 -12.14 0.08 23.17
CA LYS A 739 -11.04 -0.85 22.84
C LYS A 739 -10.12 -1.12 24.03
N GLU A 740 -9.98 -0.15 24.92
CA GLU A 740 -8.97 -0.17 25.97
C GLU A 740 -9.38 0.73 27.12
N LEU A 741 -9.11 0.30 28.36
CA LEU A 741 -9.22 1.07 29.58
C LEU A 741 -7.81 1.22 30.17
N THR A 742 -7.28 2.42 30.14
CA THR A 742 -5.99 2.78 30.75
C THR A 742 -6.22 3.32 32.16
N VAL A 743 -5.68 2.63 33.15
CA VAL A 743 -5.75 2.95 34.57
C VAL A 743 -4.40 3.46 35.05
N PRO A 744 -4.20 4.79 35.18
CA PRO A 744 -2.98 5.33 35.79
C PRO A 744 -2.97 5.00 37.29
N MET A 745 -2.23 3.96 37.65
CA MET A 745 -2.12 3.41 39.00
C MET A 745 -1.03 4.15 39.79
N PRO A 746 -1.37 4.85 40.89
CA PRO A 746 -0.37 5.56 41.69
C PRO A 746 0.36 4.68 42.72
N PHE A 747 -0.15 3.48 43.00
CA PHE A 747 0.31 2.55 44.05
C PHE A 747 0.12 1.08 43.64
N GLU A 748 0.69 0.17 44.43
CA GLU A 748 0.53 -1.29 44.32
C GLU A 748 -0.95 -1.71 44.51
N GLU A 749 -1.35 -2.84 43.91
CA GLU A 749 -2.75 -3.34 43.87
C GLU A 749 -3.43 -3.35 45.24
N GLU A 750 -2.70 -3.81 46.25
CA GLU A 750 -3.18 -4.09 47.60
C GLU A 750 -3.61 -2.80 48.32
N ASP A 751 -2.93 -1.70 48.03
CA ASP A 751 -3.29 -0.37 48.53
C ASP A 751 -4.49 0.20 47.76
N TYR A 752 -4.61 -0.14 46.47
CA TYR A 752 -5.75 0.26 45.63
C TYR A 752 -7.05 -0.43 46.03
N ILE A 753 -6.97 -1.72 46.36
CA ILE A 753 -8.13 -2.50 46.82
C ILE A 753 -8.67 -1.96 48.16
N GLN A 754 -7.81 -1.42 49.01
CA GLN A 754 -8.19 -0.85 50.30
C GLN A 754 -9.05 0.42 50.17
N ASP A 755 -8.91 1.16 49.07
CA ASP A 755 -9.69 2.39 48.83
C ASP A 755 -11.15 2.13 48.39
N PHE A 756 -11.50 0.87 48.06
CA PHE A 756 -12.89 0.48 47.79
C PHE A 756 -13.65 0.15 49.07
N ASN A 757 -14.77 0.82 49.29
CA ASN A 757 -15.60 0.63 50.49
C ASN A 757 -16.59 -0.54 50.39
N GLN A 758 -16.88 -1.05 49.19
CA GLN A 758 -17.86 -2.12 48.97
C GLN A 758 -17.18 -3.40 48.44
N ASN A 759 -17.64 -4.57 48.88
CA ASN A 759 -17.09 -5.84 48.39
C ASN A 759 -17.37 -6.07 46.90
N SER A 760 -18.56 -5.68 46.42
CA SER A 760 -18.87 -5.62 44.98
C SER A 760 -17.91 -4.72 44.22
N SER A 761 -17.47 -3.64 44.87
CA SER A 761 -16.54 -2.68 44.30
C SER A 761 -15.14 -3.26 44.14
N LYS A 762 -14.68 -4.01 45.15
CA LYS A 762 -13.42 -4.77 45.14
C LYS A 762 -13.46 -5.90 44.12
N ASP A 763 -14.49 -6.75 44.16
CA ASP A 763 -14.64 -7.90 43.25
C ASP A 763 -14.62 -7.48 41.78
N MET A 764 -15.20 -6.33 41.46
CA MET A 764 -15.22 -5.81 40.10
C MET A 764 -13.90 -5.11 39.74
N PHE A 765 -13.22 -4.43 40.67
CA PHE A 765 -11.85 -3.95 40.44
C PHE A 765 -10.92 -5.13 40.14
N THR A 766 -11.02 -6.22 40.89
CA THR A 766 -10.31 -7.48 40.63
C THR A 766 -10.71 -8.14 39.31
N ARG A 767 -11.91 -7.86 38.76
CA ARG A 767 -12.26 -8.24 37.37
C ARG A 767 -11.60 -7.32 36.33
N TYR A 768 -11.38 -6.07 36.70
CA TYR A 768 -10.74 -5.06 35.86
C TYR A 768 -9.22 -5.20 35.88
N THR A 769 -8.60 -5.90 36.83
CA THR A 769 -7.15 -6.02 36.96
C THR A 769 -6.65 -7.46 36.74
N VAL A 770 -5.73 -7.66 35.80
CA VAL A 770 -4.95 -8.89 35.63
C VAL A 770 -3.48 -8.49 35.64
N PHE A 771 -2.70 -9.00 36.58
CA PHE A 771 -1.30 -8.58 36.79
C PHE A 771 -0.31 -9.45 36.01
N ASP A 772 0.61 -8.77 35.31
CA ASP A 772 2.02 -9.15 35.22
C ASP A 772 2.84 -8.03 35.89
N GLU A 773 3.91 -8.43 36.58
CA GLU A 773 4.67 -7.59 37.51
C GLU A 773 5.33 -6.38 36.83
N ILE A 774 5.21 -5.22 37.49
CA ILE A 774 5.81 -3.90 37.21
C ILE A 774 4.91 -3.00 36.32
N TYR A 775 4.58 -1.77 36.80
CA TYR A 775 4.57 -0.46 36.09
C TYR A 775 3.51 0.56 36.54
N SER A 776 3.75 1.83 36.17
CA SER A 776 3.05 3.08 36.51
C SER A 776 1.67 3.30 35.85
N HIS A 777 1.27 2.46 34.89
CA HIS A 777 -0.01 2.53 34.18
C HIS A 777 -0.45 1.11 33.83
N MET A 778 -1.71 0.78 34.11
CA MET A 778 -2.33 -0.50 33.75
C MET A 778 -3.22 -0.33 32.52
N LYS A 779 -3.19 -1.25 31.57
CA LYS A 779 -4.04 -1.25 30.38
C LYS A 779 -4.90 -2.51 30.37
N VAL A 780 -6.21 -2.34 30.24
CA VAL A 780 -7.18 -3.44 30.32
C VAL A 780 -8.05 -3.45 29.07
N ASP A 781 -8.23 -4.62 28.45
CA ASP A 781 -9.15 -4.78 27.33
C ASP A 781 -10.60 -4.79 27.83
N ALA A 782 -11.48 -4.04 27.16
CA ALA A 782 -12.89 -3.91 27.52
C ALA A 782 -13.66 -5.23 27.49
N TYR A 783 -13.31 -6.16 26.58
CA TYR A 783 -13.97 -7.47 26.49
C TYR A 783 -13.74 -8.32 27.76
N SER A 784 -12.52 -8.26 28.31
CA SER A 784 -12.13 -8.97 29.54
C SER A 784 -12.94 -8.50 30.75
N LEU A 785 -13.38 -7.23 30.78
CA LEU A 785 -14.13 -6.63 31.87
C LEU A 785 -15.52 -7.26 32.08
N THR A 786 -16.10 -7.85 31.03
CA THR A 786 -17.50 -8.34 31.04
C THR A 786 -17.63 -9.86 31.07
N HIS A 787 -16.59 -10.61 30.71
CA HIS A 787 -16.66 -12.06 30.51
C HIS A 787 -15.63 -12.90 31.31
N GLY A 788 -14.77 -12.28 32.12
CA GLY A 788 -13.80 -12.99 32.97
C GLY A 788 -14.38 -13.50 34.30
N SER A 789 -14.04 -14.72 34.70
CA SER A 789 -14.30 -15.22 36.06
C SER A 789 -13.20 -14.76 37.03
N PRO A 790 -13.50 -14.36 38.28
CA PRO A 790 -12.48 -13.97 39.25
C PRO A 790 -11.59 -15.18 39.60
N ARG A 791 -10.27 -15.05 39.50
CA ARG A 791 -9.33 -15.99 40.12
C ARG A 791 -8.95 -15.48 41.51
N THR A 792 -8.97 -16.36 42.49
CA THR A 792 -8.74 -16.07 43.91
C THR A 792 -7.31 -15.57 44.18
N GLN A 793 -7.19 -14.42 44.87
CA GLN A 793 -5.94 -13.86 45.37
C GLN A 793 -5.36 -14.67 46.56
N LYS A 794 -4.02 -14.69 46.65
CA LYS A 794 -3.27 -15.03 47.86
C LYS A 794 -2.90 -13.76 48.62
N ASN A 795 -3.06 -13.83 49.94
CA ASN A 795 -2.84 -12.85 51.02
C ASN A 795 -1.89 -11.66 50.77
N PRO A 796 -2.33 -10.46 51.21
CA PRO A 796 -1.44 -9.34 51.51
C PRO A 796 -1.44 -8.93 52.99
N GLU A 797 -0.26 -8.67 53.55
CA GLU A 797 -0.06 -7.90 54.78
C GLU A 797 1.06 -6.86 54.58
N LYS A 798 0.70 -5.57 54.56
CA LYS A 798 1.33 -4.45 55.31
C LYS A 798 0.68 -3.09 54.98
N GLN A 799 0.64 -2.20 55.97
CA GLN A 799 0.19 -0.78 55.98
C GLN A 799 1.42 0.16 56.14
N ASN A 800 1.48 1.47 55.86
CA ASN A 800 0.54 2.54 55.48
C ASN A 800 1.31 3.81 55.01
N ASN A 801 0.57 4.75 54.37
CA ASN A 801 0.73 6.22 54.23
C ASN A 801 1.75 6.84 53.24
N PHE A 802 1.32 7.12 52.00
CA PHE A 802 1.92 8.13 51.08
C PHE A 802 0.97 8.71 49.99
N ASN A 803 -0.33 8.93 50.26
CA ASN A 803 -1.35 8.96 49.19
C ASN A 803 -1.52 10.26 48.35
N GLU A 804 -1.40 11.49 48.90
CA GLU A 804 -1.98 12.67 48.20
C GLU A 804 -1.16 13.17 46.98
N GLN A 805 0.17 13.11 47.00
CA GLN A 805 1.02 13.53 45.86
C GLN A 805 0.92 12.58 44.66
N GLN A 806 0.80 11.28 44.93
CA GLN A 806 0.69 10.26 43.88
C GLN A 806 -0.68 10.30 43.20
N TYR A 807 -1.76 10.59 43.95
CA TYR A 807 -3.08 10.85 43.37
C TYR A 807 -3.11 12.05 42.42
N MET A 808 -2.35 13.11 42.73
CA MET A 808 -2.21 14.25 41.82
C MET A 808 -1.47 13.87 40.54
N LYS A 809 -0.49 12.96 40.61
CA LYS A 809 0.21 12.42 39.45
C LYS A 809 -0.72 11.61 38.55
N SER A 810 -1.51 10.68 39.10
CA SER A 810 -2.48 9.90 38.31
C SER A 810 -3.52 10.78 37.62
N ARG A 811 -4.02 11.83 38.29
CA ARG A 811 -4.89 12.83 37.65
C ARG A 811 -4.19 13.58 36.53
N GLU A 812 -2.94 13.97 36.73
CA GLU A 812 -2.14 14.59 35.69
C GLU A 812 -1.94 13.67 34.49
N ASP A 813 -1.76 12.36 34.74
CA ASP A 813 -1.64 11.35 33.69
C ASP A 813 -2.97 11.17 32.94
N VAL A 814 -4.13 11.11 33.63
CA VAL A 814 -5.45 11.14 32.97
C VAL A 814 -5.58 12.37 32.07
N LEU A 815 -5.19 13.55 32.55
CA LEU A 815 -5.27 14.79 31.77
C LEU A 815 -4.35 14.80 30.55
N LYS A 816 -3.13 14.26 30.67
CA LYS A 816 -2.12 14.21 29.60
C LYS A 816 -2.47 13.19 28.52
N LEU A 817 -3.09 12.07 28.90
CA LEU A 817 -3.36 10.96 28.00
C LEU A 817 -4.68 11.10 27.23
N SER A 818 -5.57 11.99 27.68
CA SER A 818 -6.96 12.09 27.18
C SER A 818 -7.17 13.19 26.14
N ASP A 819 -7.84 12.85 25.02
CA ASP A 819 -8.31 13.82 24.03
C ASP A 819 -9.56 14.57 24.53
N ILE A 820 -10.49 13.87 25.20
CA ILE A 820 -11.65 14.45 25.88
C ILE A 820 -11.57 14.12 27.37
N VAL A 821 -11.75 15.11 28.25
CA VAL A 821 -11.81 14.88 29.70
C VAL A 821 -13.20 15.22 30.23
N PHE A 822 -13.84 14.24 30.87
CA PHE A 822 -15.01 14.44 31.71
C PHE A 822 -14.57 14.83 33.11
N LEU A 823 -14.94 16.04 33.53
CA LEU A 823 -14.63 16.58 34.84
C LEU A 823 -15.91 16.64 35.67
N ILE A 824 -16.05 15.74 36.65
CA ILE A 824 -17.30 15.60 37.40
C ILE A 824 -17.12 16.14 38.82
N LEU A 825 -17.70 17.31 39.08
CA LEU A 825 -17.43 18.13 40.26
C LEU A 825 -18.60 18.11 41.25
N ASN A 826 -18.40 17.56 42.45
CA ASN A 826 -19.47 17.48 43.48
C ASN A 826 -19.56 18.71 44.42
N LYS A 827 -18.69 19.72 44.24
CA LYS A 827 -18.63 20.93 45.08
C LYS A 827 -18.80 22.19 44.22
N GLN A 828 -19.18 23.31 44.85
CA GLN A 828 -19.23 24.62 44.18
C GLN A 828 -17.88 24.95 43.53
N SER A 829 -17.91 25.64 42.39
CA SER A 829 -16.73 26.02 41.58
C SER A 829 -15.70 26.88 42.30
N ASP A 830 -16.01 27.35 43.52
CA ASP A 830 -15.14 28.17 44.35
C ASP A 830 -14.21 27.40 45.29
N ASP A 831 -14.30 26.07 45.38
CA ASP A 831 -13.29 25.26 46.08
C ASP A 831 -11.92 25.40 45.37
N ILE A 832 -10.88 25.75 46.13
CA ILE A 832 -9.50 25.93 45.65
C ILE A 832 -9.03 24.71 44.86
N ARG A 833 -9.38 23.49 45.32
CA ARG A 833 -9.02 22.23 44.65
C ARG A 833 -9.71 22.08 43.29
N THR A 834 -10.96 22.54 43.17
CA THR A 834 -11.71 22.53 41.91
C THR A 834 -11.08 23.48 40.89
N LYS A 835 -10.65 24.67 41.34
CA LYS A 835 -9.95 25.66 40.50
C LYS A 835 -8.58 25.16 40.02
N GLU A 836 -7.82 24.46 40.87
CA GLU A 836 -6.55 23.84 40.49
C GLU A 836 -6.74 22.76 39.41
N VAL A 837 -7.70 21.84 39.61
CA VAL A 837 -8.00 20.78 38.63
C VAL A 837 -8.50 21.36 37.30
N LEU A 838 -9.36 22.37 37.31
CA LEU A 838 -9.79 23.08 36.10
C LEU A 838 -8.62 23.77 35.39
N THR A 839 -7.68 24.36 36.15
CA THR A 839 -6.48 25.02 35.59
C THR A 839 -5.54 23.99 34.95
N GLN A 840 -5.32 22.85 35.59
CA GLN A 840 -4.54 21.75 35.02
C GLN A 840 -5.22 21.15 33.80
N ALA A 841 -6.54 20.94 33.84
CA ALA A 841 -7.29 20.43 32.69
C ALA A 841 -7.17 21.38 31.49
N LYS A 842 -7.31 22.69 31.71
CA LYS A 842 -7.09 23.70 30.65
C LYS A 842 -5.67 23.70 30.07
N LYS A 843 -4.68 23.28 30.85
CA LYS A 843 -3.28 23.19 30.40
C LYS A 843 -3.04 22.00 29.48
N TYR A 844 -3.74 20.88 29.68
CA TYR A 844 -3.40 19.60 29.06
C TYR A 844 -4.46 19.04 28.09
N SER A 845 -5.75 19.33 28.31
CA SER A 845 -6.85 18.69 27.60
C SER A 845 -7.28 19.46 26.34
N LYS A 846 -7.53 18.76 25.24
CA LYS A 846 -8.06 19.37 24.00
C LYS A 846 -9.54 19.75 24.11
N LYS A 847 -10.31 19.00 24.89
CA LYS A 847 -11.73 19.27 25.17
C LYS A 847 -12.09 18.84 26.58
N ILE A 848 -12.77 19.71 27.33
CA ILE A 848 -13.22 19.44 28.69
C ILE A 848 -14.76 19.46 28.71
N ILE A 849 -15.36 18.44 29.30
CA ILE A 849 -16.79 18.35 29.57
C ILE A 849 -16.96 18.39 31.09
N CYS A 850 -17.32 19.56 31.60
CA CYS A 850 -17.51 19.76 33.03
C CYS A 850 -18.97 19.48 33.42
N ILE A 851 -19.19 18.64 34.44
CA ILE A 851 -20.52 18.28 34.92
C ILE A 851 -20.59 18.52 36.44
N ASN A 852 -21.50 19.40 36.87
CA ASN A 852 -21.73 19.68 38.29
C ASN A 852 -23.13 19.20 38.73
N PRO A 853 -23.25 18.16 39.58
CA PRO A 853 -24.53 17.63 40.02
C PRO A 853 -25.36 18.59 40.92
N ARG A 854 -24.74 19.56 41.60
CA ARG A 854 -25.42 20.43 42.60
C ARG A 854 -26.00 21.72 42.06
N ILE A 855 -25.60 22.16 40.86
CA ILE A 855 -26.18 23.35 40.21
C ILE A 855 -27.64 23.07 39.76
N TYR A 856 -28.04 21.80 39.74
CA TYR A 856 -29.35 21.35 39.27
C TYR A 856 -30.54 21.65 40.19
N ASP A 857 -30.32 22.00 41.46
CA ASP A 857 -31.42 22.34 42.38
C ASP A 857 -31.87 23.81 42.30
N VAL A 858 -31.15 24.67 41.56
CA VAL A 858 -31.39 26.13 41.60
C VAL A 858 -31.91 26.72 40.28
N CYS A 859 -31.90 26.01 39.15
CA CYS A 859 -32.32 26.60 37.86
C CYS A 859 -33.48 25.86 37.17
N SER A 860 -34.61 26.56 37.11
CA SER A 860 -35.73 26.28 36.23
C SER A 860 -35.32 26.32 34.74
N LYS A 861 -35.53 25.20 34.07
CA LYS A 861 -35.94 25.02 32.66
C LYS A 861 -35.18 25.61 31.47
N GLU A 862 -34.14 26.43 31.56
CA GLU A 862 -33.57 27.01 30.32
C GLU A 862 -32.05 27.17 30.19
N THR A 863 -31.21 26.54 31.03
CA THR A 863 -29.75 26.62 30.79
C THR A 863 -29.03 25.38 31.32
N LEU A 864 -28.58 24.52 30.41
CA LEU A 864 -27.52 23.55 30.69
C LEU A 864 -26.20 24.35 30.58
N ASP A 865 -25.65 24.81 31.72
CA ASP A 865 -24.31 25.40 31.72
C ASP A 865 -23.27 24.27 31.60
N ILE A 866 -23.18 23.70 30.39
CA ILE A 866 -21.98 22.98 29.97
C ILE A 866 -20.93 24.06 29.76
N TYR A 867 -19.92 24.12 30.63
CA TYR A 867 -18.69 24.86 30.31
C TYR A 867 -17.96 24.13 29.18
N LEU A 868 -18.41 24.30 27.94
CA LEU A 868 -17.60 24.08 26.76
C LEU A 868 -16.62 25.26 26.68
N THR A 869 -15.51 25.19 27.39
CA THR A 869 -14.40 26.12 27.10
C THR A 869 -13.76 25.65 25.80
N GLY A 870 -14.31 26.08 24.68
CA GLY A 870 -13.57 26.21 23.43
C GLY A 870 -13.01 27.63 23.37
N ASP A 871 -11.69 27.74 23.21
CA ASP A 871 -11.15 28.69 22.24
C ASP A 871 -11.20 28.03 20.85
#